data_AF-A0A2R4N9J4-F1
#
_entry.id   AF-A0A2R4N9J4-F1
#
_cell.length_a   1.000
_cell.length_b   1.000
_cell.length_c   1.000
_cell.angle_alpha   90.00
_cell.angle_beta   90.00
_cell.angle_gamma   90.00
#
_symmetry.space_group_name_H-M   'P 1'
#
loop_
_entity.id
_entity.type
_entity.pdbx_description
1 polymer ?
#
loop_
_entity_poly.entity_id
_entity_poly.type
_entity_poly.pdbx_seq_one_letter_code
_entity_poly.pdbx_strand_id
1 'polypeptide(L)'
;CVRRTSALECIRAIAGKNADAVTLDSGMVFEAGLDPYKLRPVAAEIYGTEKSPQTHYYAVAVVKKGSNFQLDQLQGQKSCHMGLGRSAGWNIPVGILRPFLSWTESAEPLQGAVARFFSASCVPCVDGKAYPNLCQLCKGVGENKCACSSQEPYFGYSGAFKCLQDGAGDVAFVKETTVFENLPEKADRDQYELLCLNNTRAPVDAFKECHLAQVPSHAVVARSVDGKENLIWELLRKAQEKFGKNKSQRFQLFGSPEGRRDLLFKDSALGFVRIPSKVDSALYLGSRYLTALKNLRETAEEVKARCTRVVWCAVGPEEQSKCQQWSEQSGQNVTCATASTTDDCIALVLKGEADALSLDGGYIYTAGKCGLVPVMAENRKSSKYSSLDCVLRPTEGYLAVAVVKKANEGLTWNSLKGKKSCHTAVDRTAGWNIPMGLIANQTGSCAFDEFFSQSCAPGADPKSSLCALCAGDDQGLDKCVPNSKEKYYGYTGAFRCLAEDVGDVAFVKNDTVWENTNGESSADWAKNLNREDFRLLCLDGTTKPVTEAQSCYLAVAPNHAVVSRSDRAAHVEQVLLHQQALFGKNGKNCPDQFCLFKSETKNLLFNDNTECLAKLGGRPTYEKYLGTEYVTAIANLK
;
A
#
# COMPACT_ATOMS: atom_id res chain seq x y z
N CYS A 1 2.95 -34.62 7.12
CA CYS A 1 1.72 -33.88 6.80
C CYS A 1 0.81 -33.85 8.03
N VAL A 2 0.16 -32.72 8.32
CA VAL A 2 -0.76 -32.58 9.46
C VAL A 2 -2.19 -32.55 8.93
N ARG A 3 -3.06 -33.45 9.43
CA ARG A 3 -4.44 -33.55 8.97
C ARG A 3 -5.35 -32.65 9.81
N ARG A 4 -6.20 -31.87 9.13
CA ARG A 4 -7.30 -31.07 9.70
C ARG A 4 -8.52 -31.18 8.79
N THR A 5 -9.67 -30.72 9.27
CA THR A 5 -10.95 -30.85 8.55
C THR A 5 -11.36 -29.58 7.80
N SER A 6 -10.72 -28.44 8.07
CA SER A 6 -11.03 -27.16 7.44
C SER A 6 -9.81 -26.25 7.33
N ALA A 7 -9.92 -25.23 6.46
CA ALA A 7 -8.90 -24.19 6.34
C ALA A 7 -8.68 -23.42 7.67
N LEU A 8 -9.76 -23.16 8.42
CA LEU A 8 -9.68 -22.49 9.71
C LEU A 8 -8.93 -23.32 10.76
N GLU A 9 -9.12 -24.63 10.78
CA GLU A 9 -8.33 -25.52 11.63
C GLU A 9 -6.85 -25.55 11.25
N CYS A 10 -6.52 -25.48 9.95
CA CYS A 10 -5.14 -25.33 9.51
C CYS A 10 -4.53 -24.00 9.97
N ILE A 11 -5.26 -22.89 9.85
CA ILE A 11 -4.84 -21.58 10.36
C ILE A 11 -4.53 -21.66 11.86
N ARG A 12 -5.46 -22.22 12.65
CA ARG A 12 -5.28 -22.44 14.10
C ARG A 12 -4.08 -23.34 14.40
N ALA A 13 -3.88 -24.41 13.62
CA ALA A 13 -2.75 -25.30 13.79
C ALA A 13 -1.41 -24.59 13.52
N ILE A 14 -1.34 -23.73 12.50
CA ILE A 14 -0.13 -22.96 12.18
C ILE A 14 0.15 -21.93 13.27
N ALA A 15 -0.86 -21.18 13.70
CA ALA A 15 -0.73 -20.22 14.80
C ALA A 15 -0.29 -20.90 16.10
N GLY A 16 -0.85 -22.07 16.40
CA GLY A 16 -0.48 -22.91 17.56
C GLY A 16 0.78 -23.76 17.38
N LYS A 17 1.63 -23.49 16.37
CA LYS A 17 2.90 -24.19 16.08
C LYS A 17 2.76 -25.71 15.85
N ASN A 18 1.56 -26.20 15.53
CA ASN A 18 1.27 -27.59 15.20
C ASN A 18 1.34 -27.89 13.70
N ALA A 19 1.53 -26.87 12.86
CA ALA A 19 1.78 -26.94 11.42
C ALA A 19 2.61 -25.73 10.99
N ASP A 20 3.17 -25.73 9.77
CA ASP A 20 4.04 -24.64 9.30
C ASP A 20 3.42 -23.80 8.17
N ALA A 21 2.70 -24.43 7.24
CA ALA A 21 2.14 -23.75 6.08
C ALA A 21 0.85 -24.38 5.57
N VAL A 22 0.00 -23.57 4.93
CA VAL A 22 -1.19 -24.01 4.18
C VAL A 22 -1.47 -23.04 3.05
N THR A 23 -1.94 -23.53 1.90
CA THR A 23 -2.43 -22.70 0.80
C THR A 23 -3.87 -22.27 1.05
N LEU A 24 -4.13 -20.97 0.95
CA LEU A 24 -5.44 -20.37 1.22
C LEU A 24 -5.91 -19.54 0.03
N ASP A 25 -7.24 -19.55 -0.18
CA ASP A 25 -7.91 -18.56 -1.00
C ASP A 25 -7.78 -17.16 -0.36
N SER A 26 -7.78 -16.11 -1.17
CA SER A 26 -7.58 -14.72 -0.72
C SER A 26 -8.57 -14.29 0.36
N GLY A 27 -9.83 -14.78 0.35
CA GLY A 27 -10.77 -14.54 1.43
C GLY A 27 -10.33 -15.15 2.77
N MET A 28 -9.68 -16.31 2.73
CA MET A 28 -9.12 -16.96 3.92
C MET A 28 -7.74 -16.40 4.32
N VAL A 29 -6.98 -15.80 3.39
CA VAL A 29 -5.76 -15.04 3.71
C VAL A 29 -6.10 -13.84 4.59
N PHE A 30 -7.24 -13.19 4.35
CA PHE A 30 -7.76 -12.16 5.24
C PHE A 30 -7.98 -12.69 6.65
N GLU A 31 -8.78 -13.75 6.81
CA GLU A 31 -9.04 -14.37 8.13
C GLU A 31 -7.76 -14.80 8.83
N ALA A 32 -6.82 -15.40 8.09
CA ALA A 32 -5.54 -15.86 8.61
C ALA A 32 -4.66 -14.71 9.13
N GLY A 33 -4.82 -13.51 8.58
CA GLY A 33 -4.08 -12.32 9.00
C GLY A 33 -4.67 -11.59 10.20
N LEU A 34 -5.92 -11.90 10.58
CA LEU A 34 -6.57 -11.28 11.74
C LEU A 34 -6.01 -11.81 13.06
N ASP A 35 -6.24 -11.05 14.13
CA ASP A 35 -6.06 -11.52 15.49
C ASP A 35 -6.99 -12.71 15.80
N PRO A 36 -6.50 -13.75 16.53
CA PRO A 36 -5.18 -13.89 17.15
C PRO A 36 -4.13 -14.59 16.26
N TYR A 37 -4.41 -14.83 14.97
CA TYR A 37 -3.59 -15.70 14.13
C TYR A 37 -2.35 -14.99 13.55
N LYS A 38 -2.53 -13.76 13.06
CA LYS A 38 -1.48 -12.92 12.44
C LYS A 38 -0.55 -13.68 11.48
N LEU A 39 -1.11 -14.58 10.66
CA LEU A 39 -0.36 -15.26 9.60
C LEU A 39 -0.14 -14.29 8.44
N ARG A 40 0.91 -14.54 7.65
CA ARG A 40 1.22 -13.75 6.45
C ARG A 40 1.44 -14.63 5.23
N PRO A 41 1.11 -14.14 4.03
CA PRO A 41 1.38 -14.87 2.81
C PRO A 41 2.88 -14.82 2.50
N VAL A 42 3.46 -15.97 2.10
CA VAL A 42 4.91 -16.12 1.84
C VAL A 42 5.21 -16.55 0.41
N ALA A 43 4.24 -17.18 -0.26
CA ALA A 43 4.31 -17.51 -1.68
C ALA A 43 2.92 -17.42 -2.31
N ALA A 44 2.83 -16.87 -3.53
CA ALA A 44 1.60 -16.78 -4.30
C ALA A 44 1.60 -17.80 -5.43
N GLU A 45 0.47 -18.44 -5.70
CA GLU A 45 0.30 -19.28 -6.89
C GLU A 45 0.32 -18.45 -8.17
N ILE A 46 0.97 -18.97 -9.21
CA ILE A 46 1.01 -18.35 -10.53
C ILE A 46 0.01 -19.07 -11.44
N TYR A 47 -0.85 -18.31 -12.12
CA TYR A 47 -1.81 -18.80 -13.11
C TYR A 47 -1.51 -18.25 -14.51
N GLY A 48 -2.40 -18.53 -15.46
CA GLY A 48 -2.32 -18.08 -16.84
C GLY A 48 -1.49 -19.03 -17.70
N THR A 49 -0.51 -18.49 -18.41
CA THR A 49 0.40 -19.27 -19.27
C THR A 49 1.85 -18.93 -18.95
N GLU A 50 2.80 -19.78 -19.34
CA GLU A 50 4.23 -19.50 -19.15
C GLU A 50 4.67 -18.19 -19.82
N LYS A 51 4.00 -17.79 -20.92
CA LYS A 51 4.27 -16.53 -21.64
C LYS A 51 3.64 -15.30 -20.98
N SER A 52 2.62 -15.49 -20.14
CA SER A 52 1.89 -14.43 -19.47
C SER A 52 1.46 -14.92 -18.07
N PRO A 53 2.43 -15.11 -17.14
CA PRO A 53 2.15 -15.54 -15.79
C PRO A 53 1.42 -14.44 -15.02
N GLN A 54 0.47 -14.82 -14.18
CA GLN A 54 -0.35 -13.88 -13.41
C GLN A 54 -0.52 -14.36 -11.96
N THR A 55 -0.45 -13.44 -11.00
CA THR A 55 -0.71 -13.69 -9.57
C THR A 55 -2.09 -13.19 -9.16
N HIS A 56 -3.05 -13.31 -10.08
CA HIS A 56 -4.44 -12.94 -9.89
C HIS A 56 -5.31 -13.82 -10.77
N TYR A 57 -6.61 -13.81 -10.49
CA TYR A 57 -7.64 -14.46 -11.29
C TYR A 57 -8.90 -13.59 -11.30
N TYR A 58 -9.92 -13.97 -12.07
CA TYR A 58 -11.16 -13.23 -12.20
C TYR A 58 -12.31 -13.98 -11.54
N ALA A 59 -12.99 -13.33 -10.59
CA ALA A 59 -14.26 -13.81 -10.06
C ALA A 59 -15.37 -13.51 -11.07
N VAL A 60 -16.16 -14.52 -11.43
CA VAL A 60 -17.22 -14.43 -12.44
C VAL A 60 -18.52 -15.06 -11.94
N ALA A 61 -19.65 -14.59 -12.48
CA ALA A 61 -20.96 -15.21 -12.32
C ALA A 61 -21.34 -15.92 -13.61
N VAL A 62 -21.41 -17.25 -13.59
CA VAL A 62 -21.72 -18.09 -14.75
C VAL A 62 -23.19 -18.49 -14.71
N VAL A 63 -23.86 -18.42 -15.84
CA VAL A 63 -25.26 -18.86 -16.03
C VAL A 63 -25.36 -19.75 -17.26
N LYS A 64 -26.44 -20.53 -17.34
CA LYS A 64 -26.79 -21.25 -18.58
C LYS A 64 -27.34 -20.28 -19.61
N LYS A 65 -26.95 -20.45 -20.87
CA LYS A 65 -27.51 -19.73 -22.00
C LYS A 65 -29.01 -20.00 -22.10
N GLY A 66 -29.79 -18.96 -22.39
CA GLY A 66 -31.26 -19.04 -22.42
C GLY A 66 -31.96 -18.82 -21.08
N SER A 67 -31.21 -18.68 -19.98
CA SER A 67 -31.75 -18.01 -18.79
C SER A 67 -32.02 -16.52 -19.13
N ASN A 68 -33.09 -15.92 -18.62
CA ASN A 68 -33.52 -14.57 -19.00
C ASN A 68 -33.43 -13.58 -17.81
N PHE A 69 -32.26 -13.47 -17.19
CA PHE A 69 -32.03 -12.54 -16.07
C PHE A 69 -30.61 -11.97 -16.06
N GLN A 70 -30.44 -10.74 -15.57
CA GLN A 70 -29.14 -10.09 -15.41
C GLN A 70 -28.67 -10.09 -13.94
N LEU A 71 -27.52 -9.49 -13.68
CA LEU A 71 -26.89 -9.51 -12.35
C LEU A 71 -27.75 -8.83 -11.28
N ASP A 72 -28.46 -7.76 -11.64
CA ASP A 72 -29.40 -7.03 -10.78
C ASP A 72 -30.75 -7.74 -10.60
N GLN A 73 -31.00 -8.83 -11.32
CA GLN A 73 -32.25 -9.61 -11.29
C GLN A 73 -32.09 -10.96 -10.58
N LEU A 74 -31.06 -11.11 -9.76
CA LEU A 74 -30.74 -12.34 -9.04
C LEU A 74 -31.66 -12.64 -7.85
N GLN A 75 -32.50 -11.68 -7.43
CA GLN A 75 -33.43 -11.90 -6.34
C GLN A 75 -34.43 -13.03 -6.68
N GLY A 76 -34.59 -13.98 -5.78
CA GLY A 76 -35.46 -15.15 -5.96
C GLY A 76 -34.88 -16.24 -6.86
N GLN A 77 -33.73 -16.04 -7.50
CA GLN A 77 -33.03 -17.10 -8.24
C GLN A 77 -32.40 -18.11 -7.28
N LYS A 78 -31.91 -19.24 -7.83
CA LYS A 78 -31.14 -20.25 -7.09
C LYS A 78 -29.66 -20.07 -7.34
N SER A 79 -28.83 -20.17 -6.31
CA SER A 79 -27.39 -19.90 -6.44
C SER A 79 -26.48 -21.05 -5.99
N CYS A 80 -25.35 -21.17 -6.67
CA CYS A 80 -24.30 -22.15 -6.40
C CYS A 80 -23.00 -21.42 -6.02
N HIS A 81 -22.49 -21.70 -4.82
CA HIS A 81 -21.33 -21.02 -4.25
C HIS A 81 -20.19 -22.01 -3.95
N MET A 82 -18.94 -21.59 -4.15
CA MET A 82 -17.76 -22.39 -3.81
C MET A 82 -17.72 -22.79 -2.32
N GLY A 83 -18.18 -21.90 -1.45
CA GLY A 83 -18.19 -22.02 0.00
C GLY A 83 -18.11 -20.66 0.70
N LEU A 84 -18.59 -20.62 1.94
CA LEU A 84 -18.60 -19.42 2.78
C LEU A 84 -17.18 -18.84 2.94
N GLY A 85 -17.07 -17.51 2.84
CA GLY A 85 -15.81 -16.78 3.05
C GLY A 85 -14.79 -16.87 1.91
N ARG A 86 -15.10 -17.60 0.82
CA ARG A 86 -14.24 -17.66 -0.37
C ARG A 86 -14.38 -16.41 -1.23
N SER A 87 -13.31 -15.99 -1.90
CA SER A 87 -13.29 -14.77 -2.70
C SER A 87 -14.33 -14.76 -3.81
N ALA A 88 -14.17 -15.62 -4.83
CA ALA A 88 -15.12 -15.66 -5.95
C ALA A 88 -16.48 -16.26 -5.57
N GLY A 89 -16.50 -17.19 -4.61
CA GLY A 89 -17.72 -17.91 -4.24
C GLY A 89 -18.62 -17.21 -3.23
N TRP A 90 -18.14 -16.21 -2.48
CA TRP A 90 -18.92 -15.55 -1.44
C TRP A 90 -18.61 -14.05 -1.34
N ASN A 91 -17.37 -13.69 -1.01
CA ASN A 91 -17.02 -12.31 -0.64
C ASN A 91 -17.30 -11.30 -1.76
N ILE A 92 -16.88 -11.61 -2.99
CA ILE A 92 -17.11 -10.75 -4.16
C ILE A 92 -18.60 -10.67 -4.52
N PRO A 93 -19.30 -11.79 -4.80
CA PRO A 93 -20.70 -11.70 -5.22
C PRO A 93 -21.61 -11.12 -4.14
N VAL A 94 -21.43 -11.47 -2.87
CA VAL A 94 -22.23 -10.91 -1.78
C VAL A 94 -21.93 -9.42 -1.57
N GLY A 95 -20.67 -9.00 -1.74
CA GLY A 95 -20.29 -7.58 -1.72
C GLY A 95 -21.00 -6.77 -2.80
N ILE A 96 -21.10 -7.31 -4.01
CA ILE A 96 -21.82 -6.69 -5.13
C ILE A 96 -23.33 -6.68 -4.89
N LEU A 97 -23.87 -7.76 -4.33
CA LEU A 97 -25.30 -7.89 -4.08
C LEU A 97 -25.78 -7.12 -2.85
N ARG A 98 -24.86 -6.66 -1.99
CA ARG A 98 -25.17 -5.98 -0.73
C ARG A 98 -26.24 -4.87 -0.85
N PRO A 99 -26.21 -3.97 -1.87
CA PRO A 99 -27.24 -2.94 -2.02
C PRO A 99 -28.67 -3.49 -2.21
N PHE A 100 -28.80 -4.74 -2.65
CA PHE A 100 -30.08 -5.41 -2.93
C PHE A 100 -30.55 -6.32 -1.78
N LEU A 101 -29.72 -6.54 -0.75
CA LEU A 101 -30.03 -7.47 0.35
C LEU A 101 -30.99 -6.89 1.39
N SER A 102 -31.29 -5.58 1.35
CA SER A 102 -32.04 -4.87 2.40
C SER A 102 -31.55 -5.24 3.81
N TRP A 103 -30.23 -5.35 3.97
CA TRP A 103 -29.58 -5.88 5.15
C TRP A 103 -29.18 -4.77 6.13
N THR A 104 -29.53 -4.97 7.41
CA THR A 104 -29.07 -4.16 8.52
C THR A 104 -28.33 -5.07 9.50
N GLU A 105 -27.03 -4.83 9.71
CA GLU A 105 -26.16 -5.69 10.52
C GLU A 105 -26.63 -5.86 11.97
N SER A 106 -27.20 -4.81 12.56
CA SER A 106 -27.75 -4.85 13.92
C SER A 106 -28.98 -5.76 14.07
N ALA A 107 -29.63 -6.13 12.95
CA ALA A 107 -30.81 -6.99 12.96
C ALA A 107 -30.44 -8.47 12.80
N GLU A 108 -29.41 -8.79 12.00
CA GLU A 108 -29.00 -10.17 11.76
C GLU A 108 -27.61 -10.31 11.08
N PRO A 109 -27.00 -11.50 11.13
CA PRO A 109 -25.82 -11.80 10.33
C PRO A 109 -26.11 -11.77 8.81
N LEU A 110 -25.12 -11.33 8.03
CA LEU A 110 -25.20 -11.21 6.56
C LEU A 110 -25.74 -12.47 5.86
N GLN A 111 -25.43 -13.65 6.38
CA GLN A 111 -25.92 -14.94 5.87
C GLN A 111 -27.45 -15.00 5.86
N GLY A 112 -28.11 -14.45 6.88
CA GLY A 112 -29.58 -14.42 6.97
C GLY A 112 -30.22 -13.58 5.87
N ALA A 113 -29.62 -12.43 5.54
CA ALA A 113 -30.08 -11.60 4.44
C ALA A 113 -29.90 -12.29 3.07
N VAL A 114 -28.75 -12.93 2.84
CA VAL A 114 -28.52 -13.71 1.61
C VAL A 114 -29.50 -14.88 1.51
N ALA A 115 -29.81 -15.54 2.63
CA ALA A 115 -30.78 -16.65 2.71
C ALA A 115 -32.22 -16.25 2.36
N ARG A 116 -32.58 -14.97 2.48
CA ARG A 116 -33.87 -14.44 2.01
C ARG A 116 -33.83 -13.88 0.59
N PHE A 117 -32.65 -13.49 0.12
CA PHE A 117 -32.48 -12.92 -1.20
C PHE A 117 -32.62 -13.99 -2.30
N PHE A 118 -31.95 -15.14 -2.14
CA PHE A 118 -32.09 -16.28 -3.05
C PHE A 118 -33.22 -17.22 -2.61
N SER A 119 -33.88 -17.88 -3.56
CA SER A 119 -34.95 -18.82 -3.21
C SER A 119 -34.43 -20.13 -2.62
N ALA A 120 -33.24 -20.56 -3.02
CA ALA A 120 -32.48 -21.66 -2.43
C ALA A 120 -31.02 -21.55 -2.87
N SER A 121 -30.07 -22.02 -2.06
CA SER A 121 -28.65 -22.01 -2.42
C SER A 121 -27.94 -23.32 -2.08
N CYS A 122 -26.76 -23.52 -2.65
CA CYS A 122 -25.73 -24.35 -2.02
C CYS A 122 -24.52 -23.47 -1.66
N VAL A 123 -24.32 -23.26 -0.37
CA VAL A 123 -23.20 -22.52 0.23
C VAL A 123 -22.49 -23.43 1.22
N PRO A 124 -21.54 -24.26 0.77
CA PRO A 124 -20.75 -25.10 1.67
C PRO A 124 -20.08 -24.29 2.80
N CYS A 125 -19.81 -24.94 3.93
CA CYS A 125 -19.19 -24.34 5.12
C CYS A 125 -20.10 -23.43 5.96
N VAL A 126 -21.35 -23.18 5.57
CA VAL A 126 -22.32 -22.44 6.39
C VAL A 126 -22.99 -23.35 7.42
N ASP A 127 -23.47 -22.78 8.53
CA ASP A 127 -24.30 -23.51 9.47
C ASP A 127 -25.68 -23.78 8.86
N GLY A 128 -25.87 -24.99 8.33
CA GLY A 128 -27.13 -25.41 7.72
C GLY A 128 -28.31 -25.55 8.69
N LYS A 129 -28.07 -25.56 10.01
CA LYS A 129 -29.15 -25.53 11.01
C LYS A 129 -29.68 -24.11 11.19
N ALA A 130 -28.78 -23.13 11.25
CA ALA A 130 -29.14 -21.72 11.34
C ALA A 130 -29.68 -21.17 10.00
N TYR A 131 -29.12 -21.61 8.87
CA TYR A 131 -29.44 -21.11 7.53
C TYR A 131 -29.79 -22.26 6.57
N PRO A 132 -30.91 -22.97 6.77
CA PRO A 132 -31.27 -24.15 5.98
C PRO A 132 -31.43 -23.86 4.49
N ASN A 133 -31.91 -22.66 4.14
CA ASN A 133 -32.04 -22.21 2.75
C ASN A 133 -30.69 -22.22 2.00
N LEU A 134 -29.61 -21.84 2.69
CA LEU A 134 -28.27 -21.76 2.11
C LEU A 134 -27.64 -23.13 1.85
N CYS A 135 -28.16 -24.18 2.48
CA CYS A 135 -27.72 -25.57 2.27
C CYS A 135 -28.74 -26.40 1.47
N GLN A 136 -29.84 -25.80 1.02
CA GLN A 136 -30.97 -26.52 0.45
C GLN A 136 -30.58 -27.29 -0.82
N LEU A 137 -29.78 -26.68 -1.71
CA LEU A 137 -29.36 -27.25 -2.98
C LEU A 137 -28.13 -28.15 -2.87
N CYS A 138 -27.45 -28.16 -1.71
CA CYS A 138 -26.26 -28.97 -1.53
C CYS A 138 -26.56 -30.46 -1.60
N LYS A 139 -25.62 -31.24 -2.16
CA LYS A 139 -25.83 -32.61 -2.62
C LYS A 139 -25.17 -33.67 -1.73
N GLY A 140 -24.44 -33.26 -0.70
CA GLY A 140 -23.89 -34.17 0.30
C GLY A 140 -24.98 -34.94 1.05
N VAL A 141 -24.61 -36.10 1.59
CA VAL A 141 -25.52 -37.04 2.25
C VAL A 141 -25.29 -37.05 3.77
N GLY A 142 -26.37 -37.00 4.55
CA GLY A 142 -26.31 -36.97 6.01
C GLY A 142 -25.51 -35.77 6.52
N GLU A 143 -24.58 -36.01 7.43
CA GLU A 143 -23.67 -34.99 7.99
C GLU A 143 -22.74 -34.34 6.95
N ASN A 144 -22.61 -34.93 5.75
CA ASN A 144 -21.81 -34.34 4.67
C ASN A 144 -22.58 -33.32 3.82
N LYS A 145 -23.90 -33.18 4.01
CA LYS A 145 -24.67 -32.15 3.32
C LYS A 145 -24.14 -30.77 3.73
N CYS A 146 -23.75 -29.96 2.75
CA CYS A 146 -23.21 -28.61 2.97
C CYS A 146 -21.83 -28.57 3.66
N ALA A 147 -21.12 -29.71 3.71
CA ALA A 147 -19.83 -29.81 4.38
C ALA A 147 -18.75 -28.93 3.73
N CYS A 148 -17.79 -28.46 4.53
CA CYS A 148 -16.66 -27.64 4.07
C CYS A 148 -15.51 -28.49 3.47
N SER A 149 -15.85 -29.48 2.64
CA SER A 149 -14.89 -30.42 2.08
C SER A 149 -15.42 -31.07 0.81
N SER A 150 -14.57 -31.84 0.12
CA SER A 150 -14.97 -32.63 -1.06
C SER A 150 -16.01 -33.74 -0.78
N GLN A 151 -16.43 -33.94 0.47
CA GLN A 151 -17.57 -34.82 0.78
C GLN A 151 -18.91 -34.20 0.37
N GLU A 152 -18.95 -32.87 0.23
CA GLU A 152 -20.02 -32.16 -0.45
C GLU A 152 -19.69 -32.08 -1.96
N PRO A 153 -20.43 -32.75 -2.85
CA PRO A 153 -20.14 -32.76 -4.28
C PRO A 153 -20.19 -31.38 -4.95
N TYR A 154 -20.91 -30.42 -4.36
CA TYR A 154 -20.97 -29.04 -4.85
C TYR A 154 -19.95 -28.09 -4.19
N PHE A 155 -18.97 -28.63 -3.45
CA PHE A 155 -17.88 -27.84 -2.85
C PHE A 155 -16.77 -27.47 -3.85
N GLY A 156 -16.19 -26.27 -3.67
CA GLY A 156 -15.09 -25.79 -4.50
C GLY A 156 -15.54 -25.26 -5.86
N TYR A 157 -14.59 -24.87 -6.71
CA TYR A 157 -14.90 -24.25 -8.01
C TYR A 157 -15.66 -25.21 -8.93
N SER A 158 -15.13 -26.42 -9.14
CA SER A 158 -15.80 -27.45 -9.93
C SER A 158 -17.14 -27.88 -9.35
N GLY A 159 -17.27 -27.95 -8.02
CA GLY A 159 -18.53 -28.31 -7.37
C GLY A 159 -19.63 -27.27 -7.57
N ALA A 160 -19.31 -25.98 -7.41
CA ALA A 160 -20.26 -24.90 -7.65
C ALA A 160 -20.69 -24.82 -9.13
N PHE A 161 -19.76 -25.04 -10.06
CA PHE A 161 -20.10 -25.16 -11.48
C PHE A 161 -20.96 -26.41 -11.75
N LYS A 162 -20.67 -27.54 -11.11
CA LYS A 162 -21.48 -28.75 -11.21
C LYS A 162 -22.92 -28.54 -10.71
N CYS A 163 -23.11 -27.76 -9.65
CA CYS A 163 -24.43 -27.37 -9.15
C CYS A 163 -25.27 -26.65 -10.22
N LEU A 164 -24.65 -25.76 -11.00
CA LEU A 164 -25.29 -25.13 -12.16
C LEU A 164 -25.51 -26.12 -13.30
N GLN A 165 -24.51 -26.96 -13.61
CA GLN A 165 -24.59 -27.97 -14.68
C GLN A 165 -25.75 -28.94 -14.45
N ASP A 166 -25.88 -29.48 -13.23
CA ASP A 166 -26.94 -30.38 -12.79
C ASP A 166 -28.33 -29.68 -12.76
N GLY A 167 -28.39 -28.35 -12.96
CA GLY A 167 -29.64 -27.57 -12.96
C GLY A 167 -30.22 -27.35 -11.57
N ALA A 168 -29.42 -27.56 -10.51
CA ALA A 168 -29.85 -27.32 -9.14
C ALA A 168 -29.96 -25.82 -8.85
N GLY A 169 -29.00 -25.02 -9.34
CA GLY A 169 -29.03 -23.56 -9.28
C GLY A 169 -29.01 -22.90 -10.66
N ASP A 170 -29.36 -21.63 -10.70
CA ASP A 170 -29.48 -20.80 -11.90
C ASP A 170 -28.20 -20.00 -12.21
N VAL A 171 -27.41 -19.69 -11.17
CA VAL A 171 -26.13 -18.99 -11.25
C VAL A 171 -25.05 -19.68 -10.42
N ALA A 172 -23.82 -19.77 -10.94
CA ALA A 172 -22.64 -20.23 -10.21
C ALA A 172 -21.59 -19.13 -10.09
N PHE A 173 -21.10 -18.93 -8.87
CA PHE A 173 -20.04 -17.96 -8.57
C PHE A 173 -18.68 -18.67 -8.45
N VAL A 174 -17.82 -18.48 -9.46
CA VAL A 174 -16.57 -19.24 -9.66
C VAL A 174 -15.45 -18.37 -10.24
N LYS A 175 -14.27 -18.95 -10.49
CA LYS A 175 -13.19 -18.29 -11.24
C LYS A 175 -13.36 -18.51 -12.75
N GLU A 176 -12.77 -17.64 -13.56
CA GLU A 176 -12.87 -17.63 -15.01
C GLU A 176 -12.44 -18.95 -15.67
N THR A 177 -11.44 -19.63 -15.13
CA THR A 177 -10.92 -20.88 -15.73
C THR A 177 -11.82 -22.08 -15.48
N THR A 178 -12.78 -21.99 -14.55
CA THR A 178 -13.59 -23.13 -14.10
C THR A 178 -14.36 -23.79 -15.24
N VAL A 179 -14.95 -23.00 -16.13
CA VAL A 179 -15.70 -23.54 -17.28
C VAL A 179 -14.77 -24.32 -18.21
N PHE A 180 -13.58 -23.79 -18.49
CA PHE A 180 -12.57 -24.41 -19.35
C PHE A 180 -11.94 -25.67 -18.75
N GLU A 181 -11.78 -25.71 -17.42
CA GLU A 181 -11.23 -26.87 -16.69
C GLU A 181 -12.21 -28.04 -16.63
N ASN A 182 -13.52 -27.78 -16.66
CA ASN A 182 -14.55 -28.81 -16.53
C ASN A 182 -15.20 -29.20 -17.87
N LEU A 183 -15.11 -28.36 -18.90
CA LEU A 183 -15.66 -28.63 -20.23
C LEU A 183 -14.56 -28.50 -21.31
N PRO A 184 -13.97 -29.63 -21.76
CA PRO A 184 -12.92 -29.60 -22.77
C PRO A 184 -13.46 -29.16 -24.14
N GLU A 185 -14.67 -29.57 -24.50
CA GLU A 185 -15.27 -29.27 -25.79
C GLU A 185 -15.83 -27.85 -25.84
N LYS A 186 -15.62 -27.16 -26.97
CA LYS A 186 -16.10 -25.78 -27.14
C LYS A 186 -17.63 -25.72 -27.20
N ALA A 187 -18.25 -26.68 -27.87
CA ALA A 187 -19.70 -26.74 -28.01
C ALA A 187 -20.44 -26.82 -26.66
N ASP A 188 -19.83 -27.48 -25.66
CA ASP A 188 -20.39 -27.52 -24.30
C ASP A 188 -20.21 -26.20 -23.57
N ARG A 189 -19.07 -25.53 -23.78
CA ARG A 189 -18.78 -24.20 -23.20
C ARG A 189 -19.74 -23.13 -23.72
N ASP A 190 -20.12 -23.21 -24.99
CA ASP A 190 -21.04 -22.26 -25.64
C ASP A 190 -22.49 -22.32 -25.10
N GLN A 191 -22.80 -23.29 -24.23
CA GLN A 191 -24.05 -23.39 -23.48
C GLN A 191 -24.08 -22.50 -22.22
N TYR A 192 -23.00 -21.77 -21.93
CA TYR A 192 -22.86 -20.94 -20.74
C TYR A 192 -22.50 -19.50 -21.11
N GLU A 193 -22.88 -18.57 -20.24
CA GLU A 193 -22.63 -17.14 -20.37
C GLU A 193 -22.18 -16.55 -19.02
N LEU A 194 -21.57 -15.37 -19.07
CA LEU A 194 -21.20 -14.58 -17.90
C LEU A 194 -22.21 -13.47 -17.67
N LEU A 195 -22.55 -13.20 -16.40
CA LEU A 195 -23.23 -11.97 -16.01
C LEU A 195 -22.21 -10.88 -15.70
N CYS A 196 -22.37 -9.73 -16.35
CA CYS A 196 -21.45 -8.60 -16.25
C CYS A 196 -21.98 -7.52 -15.29
N LEU A 197 -21.08 -6.71 -14.72
CA LEU A 197 -21.43 -5.62 -13.79
C LEU A 197 -22.33 -4.53 -14.40
N ASN A 198 -22.27 -4.36 -15.72
CA ASN A 198 -23.12 -3.43 -16.48
C ASN A 198 -24.48 -4.05 -16.86
N ASN A 199 -24.89 -5.14 -16.21
CA ASN A 199 -26.12 -5.88 -16.47
C ASN A 199 -26.26 -6.37 -17.93
N THR A 200 -25.14 -6.63 -18.60
CA THR A 200 -25.11 -7.37 -19.87
C THR A 200 -24.68 -8.82 -19.66
N ARG A 201 -24.75 -9.62 -20.72
CA ARG A 201 -24.16 -10.96 -20.77
C ARG A 201 -23.03 -11.01 -21.77
N ALA A 202 -22.05 -11.86 -21.51
CA ALA A 202 -20.95 -12.10 -22.43
C ALA A 202 -20.59 -13.59 -22.51
N PRO A 203 -19.97 -14.04 -23.61
CA PRO A 203 -19.35 -15.36 -23.69
C PRO A 203 -18.34 -15.63 -22.57
N VAL A 204 -18.13 -16.89 -22.20
CA VAL A 204 -17.23 -17.29 -21.09
C VAL A 204 -15.74 -16.96 -21.32
N ASP A 205 -15.32 -16.73 -22.56
CA ASP A 205 -13.98 -16.30 -22.94
C ASP A 205 -13.76 -14.78 -22.87
N ALA A 206 -14.83 -13.99 -22.76
CA ALA A 206 -14.79 -12.53 -22.59
C ALA A 206 -14.69 -12.10 -21.11
N PHE A 207 -14.11 -12.95 -20.25
CA PHE A 207 -14.03 -12.71 -18.80
C PHE A 207 -13.19 -11.49 -18.43
N LYS A 208 -12.23 -11.07 -19.28
CA LYS A 208 -11.42 -9.87 -19.02
C LYS A 208 -12.26 -8.60 -19.08
N GLU A 209 -13.28 -8.57 -19.92
CA GLU A 209 -14.23 -7.48 -20.09
C GLU A 209 -15.49 -7.67 -19.22
N CYS A 210 -15.84 -8.93 -18.92
CA CYS A 210 -17.02 -9.31 -18.13
C CYS A 210 -16.63 -10.16 -16.91
N HIS A 211 -16.31 -9.48 -15.80
CA HIS A 211 -16.03 -10.10 -14.50
C HIS A 211 -16.61 -9.27 -13.36
N LEU A 212 -16.75 -9.90 -12.20
CA LEU A 212 -17.19 -9.26 -10.97
C LEU A 212 -16.04 -8.52 -10.28
N ALA A 213 -14.86 -9.15 -10.22
CA ALA A 213 -13.64 -8.55 -9.69
C ALA A 213 -12.40 -9.32 -10.15
N GLN A 214 -11.28 -8.62 -10.23
CA GLN A 214 -9.95 -9.23 -10.26
C GLN A 214 -9.47 -9.44 -8.82
N VAL A 215 -9.02 -10.65 -8.48
CA VAL A 215 -8.69 -11.07 -7.12
C VAL A 215 -7.25 -11.61 -7.08
N PRO A 216 -6.44 -11.31 -6.05
CA PRO A 216 -5.13 -11.93 -5.88
C PRO A 216 -5.21 -13.45 -5.86
N SER A 217 -4.17 -14.11 -6.34
CA SER A 217 -4.03 -15.56 -6.36
C SER A 217 -4.13 -16.19 -4.98
N HIS A 218 -4.31 -17.52 -4.92
CA HIS A 218 -4.22 -18.23 -3.65
C HIS A 218 -2.78 -18.12 -3.15
N ALA A 219 -2.60 -18.11 -1.82
CA ALA A 219 -1.30 -17.91 -1.21
C ALA A 219 -1.01 -18.96 -0.16
N VAL A 220 0.23 -19.42 -0.12
CA VAL A 220 0.79 -20.16 0.99
C VAL A 220 1.01 -19.18 2.13
N VAL A 221 0.39 -19.43 3.28
CA VAL A 221 0.56 -18.61 4.49
C VAL A 221 1.42 -19.32 5.53
N ALA A 222 2.14 -18.54 6.32
CA ALA A 222 2.94 -18.99 7.46
C ALA A 222 2.82 -17.99 8.61
N ARG A 223 3.39 -18.31 9.78
CA ARG A 223 3.46 -17.36 10.91
C ARG A 223 4.32 -16.14 10.54
N SER A 224 3.93 -14.97 11.01
CA SER A 224 4.73 -13.75 10.83
C SER A 224 6.03 -13.74 11.64
N VAL A 225 6.03 -14.44 12.79
CA VAL A 225 7.20 -14.63 13.66
C VAL A 225 7.57 -16.11 13.67
N ASP A 226 8.86 -16.43 13.48
CA ASP A 226 9.35 -17.81 13.45
C ASP A 226 8.55 -18.71 12.46
N GLY A 227 8.25 -18.14 11.29
CA GLY A 227 7.42 -18.74 10.24
C GLY A 227 8.14 -19.72 9.33
N LYS A 228 9.46 -19.90 9.49
CA LYS A 228 10.31 -20.78 8.65
C LYS A 228 10.21 -20.49 7.15
N GLU A 229 10.00 -19.23 6.78
CA GLU A 229 9.63 -18.83 5.42
C GLU A 229 10.70 -19.12 4.38
N ASN A 230 11.97 -18.94 4.72
CA ASN A 230 13.09 -19.33 3.86
C ASN A 230 13.05 -20.83 3.54
N LEU A 231 12.71 -21.66 4.53
CA LEU A 231 12.58 -23.11 4.35
C LEU A 231 11.34 -23.47 3.53
N ILE A 232 10.22 -22.79 3.76
CA ILE A 232 8.99 -22.97 2.96
C ILE A 232 9.27 -22.61 1.51
N TRP A 233 9.86 -21.45 1.25
CA TRP A 233 10.21 -21.02 -0.11
C TRP A 233 11.16 -22.00 -0.78
N GLU A 234 12.23 -22.42 -0.09
CA GLU A 234 13.20 -23.35 -0.66
C GLU A 234 12.57 -24.72 -0.98
N LEU A 235 11.66 -25.19 -0.13
CA LEU A 235 10.85 -26.39 -0.39
C LEU A 235 9.99 -26.21 -1.65
N LEU A 236 9.21 -25.13 -1.75
CA LEU A 236 8.33 -24.86 -2.88
C LEU A 236 9.11 -24.69 -4.18
N ARG A 237 10.24 -23.98 -4.15
CA ARG A 237 11.15 -23.79 -5.29
C ARG A 237 11.66 -25.12 -5.82
N LYS A 238 12.18 -25.99 -4.94
CA LYS A 238 12.62 -27.34 -5.33
C LYS A 238 11.47 -28.23 -5.80
N ALA A 239 10.30 -28.11 -5.18
CA ALA A 239 9.13 -28.91 -5.53
C ALA A 239 8.60 -28.56 -6.92
N GLN A 240 8.49 -27.27 -7.26
CA GLN A 240 8.05 -26.86 -8.60
C GLN A 240 9.08 -27.17 -9.69
N GLU A 241 10.38 -27.15 -9.39
CA GLU A 241 11.43 -27.55 -10.33
C GLU A 241 11.36 -29.05 -10.67
N LYS A 242 11.10 -29.90 -9.68
CA LYS A 242 11.09 -31.37 -9.85
C LYS A 242 9.73 -31.95 -10.24
N PHE A 243 8.65 -31.37 -9.72
CA PHE A 243 7.30 -31.91 -9.77
C PHE A 243 6.27 -30.89 -10.29
N GLY A 244 6.72 -29.76 -10.82
CA GLY A 244 5.85 -28.81 -11.50
C GLY A 244 5.20 -29.40 -12.75
N LYS A 245 4.43 -28.57 -13.45
CA LYS A 245 3.63 -29.00 -14.60
C LYS A 245 4.48 -29.73 -15.64
N ASN A 246 4.10 -30.97 -15.95
CA ASN A 246 4.77 -31.84 -16.92
C ASN A 246 6.26 -32.15 -16.61
N LYS A 247 6.71 -32.02 -15.35
CA LYS A 247 8.10 -32.31 -14.96
C LYS A 247 8.33 -33.76 -14.53
N SER A 248 7.30 -34.44 -14.03
CA SER A 248 7.41 -35.81 -13.55
C SER A 248 6.13 -36.60 -13.78
N GLN A 249 6.27 -37.83 -14.28
CA GLN A 249 5.17 -38.78 -14.42
C GLN A 249 4.78 -39.46 -13.11
N ARG A 250 5.70 -39.49 -12.11
CA ARG A 250 5.46 -40.15 -10.82
C ARG A 250 4.65 -39.30 -9.86
N PHE A 251 4.79 -37.99 -9.94
CA PHE A 251 4.11 -37.05 -9.05
C PHE A 251 4.01 -35.69 -9.71
N GLN A 252 2.80 -35.13 -9.71
CA GLN A 252 2.48 -33.82 -10.25
C GLN A 252 2.03 -32.93 -9.08
N LEU A 253 2.74 -31.84 -8.83
CA LEU A 253 2.46 -30.93 -7.71
C LEU A 253 1.16 -30.14 -7.92
N PHE A 254 0.86 -29.81 -9.17
CA PHE A 254 -0.33 -29.06 -9.61
C PHE A 254 -1.30 -29.99 -10.36
N GLY A 255 -1.52 -31.19 -9.84
CA GLY A 255 -2.45 -32.15 -10.43
C GLY A 255 -3.12 -33.00 -9.36
N SER A 256 -4.41 -33.21 -9.52
CA SER A 256 -5.22 -34.03 -8.63
C SER A 256 -5.56 -35.38 -9.26
N PRO A 257 -5.73 -36.45 -8.47
CA PRO A 257 -6.24 -37.74 -8.95
C PRO A 257 -7.61 -37.61 -9.62
N GLU A 258 -7.97 -38.60 -10.42
CA GLU A 258 -9.28 -38.65 -11.07
C GLU A 258 -10.43 -38.52 -10.05
N GLY A 259 -11.44 -37.73 -10.40
CA GLY A 259 -12.57 -37.41 -9.51
C GLY A 259 -12.23 -36.47 -8.34
N ARG A 260 -10.99 -36.03 -8.17
CA ARG A 260 -10.57 -35.01 -7.20
C ARG A 260 -10.08 -33.75 -7.93
N ARG A 261 -10.09 -32.63 -7.21
CA ARG A 261 -9.65 -31.33 -7.72
C ARG A 261 -8.95 -30.54 -6.62
N ASP A 262 -7.98 -29.73 -7.05
CA ASP A 262 -7.28 -28.73 -6.23
C ASP A 262 -6.73 -29.25 -4.89
N LEU A 263 -6.12 -30.44 -4.90
CA LEU A 263 -5.50 -31.00 -3.69
C LEU A 263 -4.17 -30.28 -3.38
N LEU A 264 -4.09 -29.66 -2.21
CA LEU A 264 -2.97 -28.82 -1.72
C LEU A 264 -2.81 -27.49 -2.45
N PHE A 265 -2.77 -27.52 -3.78
CA PHE A 265 -2.59 -26.37 -4.67
C PHE A 265 -3.63 -26.42 -5.80
N LYS A 266 -3.82 -25.30 -6.50
CA LYS A 266 -4.68 -25.29 -7.68
C LYS A 266 -4.12 -26.19 -8.78
N ASP A 267 -4.98 -27.01 -9.39
CA ASP A 267 -4.59 -27.83 -10.55
C ASP A 267 -4.20 -26.95 -11.76
N SER A 268 -4.71 -25.72 -11.79
CA SER A 268 -4.40 -24.72 -12.83
C SER A 268 -3.12 -23.93 -12.58
N ALA A 269 -2.45 -24.10 -11.44
CA ALA A 269 -1.23 -23.35 -11.13
C ALA A 269 -0.04 -23.81 -11.99
N LEU A 270 0.83 -22.86 -12.30
CA LEU A 270 2.07 -23.07 -13.05
C LEU A 270 3.30 -23.14 -12.15
N GLY A 271 3.20 -22.59 -10.94
CA GLY A 271 4.32 -22.41 -10.02
C GLY A 271 3.96 -21.47 -8.88
N PHE A 272 4.99 -21.02 -8.18
CA PHE A 272 4.91 -20.06 -7.10
C PHE A 272 5.87 -18.90 -7.33
N VAL A 273 5.47 -17.71 -6.90
CA VAL A 273 6.36 -16.57 -6.71
C VAL A 273 6.51 -16.26 -5.23
N ARG A 274 7.73 -15.93 -4.81
CA ARG A 274 8.02 -15.53 -3.43
C ARG A 274 7.41 -14.16 -3.15
N ILE A 275 6.72 -14.04 -2.02
CA ILE A 275 6.15 -12.76 -1.58
C ILE A 275 7.20 -12.01 -0.74
N PRO A 276 7.46 -10.71 -1.00
CA PRO A 276 8.39 -9.90 -0.21
C PRO A 276 8.00 -9.85 1.27
N SER A 277 9.00 -9.80 2.17
CA SER A 277 8.78 -9.87 3.63
C SER A 277 7.95 -8.72 4.20
N LYS A 278 7.98 -7.53 3.58
CA LYS A 278 7.15 -6.38 3.97
C LYS A 278 5.66 -6.55 3.65
N VAL A 279 5.26 -7.53 2.84
CA VAL A 279 3.87 -7.74 2.44
C VAL A 279 3.14 -8.61 3.47
N ASP A 280 2.20 -8.00 4.18
CA ASP A 280 1.25 -8.70 5.04
C ASP A 280 -0.03 -9.09 4.29
N SER A 281 -1.01 -9.68 4.99
CA SER A 281 -2.29 -10.07 4.39
C SER A 281 -3.03 -8.86 3.79
N ALA A 282 -3.01 -7.72 4.46
CA ALA A 282 -3.71 -6.51 4.03
C ALA A 282 -3.13 -5.95 2.73
N LEU A 283 -1.80 -5.84 2.63
CA LEU A 283 -1.12 -5.42 1.40
C LEU A 283 -1.29 -6.43 0.27
N TYR A 284 -1.23 -7.73 0.56
CA TYR A 284 -1.43 -8.79 -0.44
C TYR A 284 -2.82 -8.72 -1.07
N LEU A 285 -3.85 -8.44 -0.28
CA LEU A 285 -5.23 -8.34 -0.75
C LEU A 285 -5.49 -7.06 -1.55
N GLY A 286 -4.75 -5.99 -1.23
CA GLY A 286 -4.95 -4.66 -1.79
C GLY A 286 -6.16 -3.93 -1.20
N SER A 287 -6.11 -2.60 -1.19
CA SER A 287 -7.13 -1.74 -0.57
C SER A 287 -8.56 -2.07 -1.02
N ARG A 288 -8.80 -2.20 -2.32
CA ARG A 288 -10.16 -2.41 -2.85
C ARG A 288 -10.81 -3.67 -2.31
N TYR A 289 -10.09 -4.79 -2.34
CA TYR A 289 -10.64 -6.05 -1.85
C TYR A 289 -10.70 -6.10 -0.33
N LEU A 290 -9.68 -5.57 0.36
CA LEU A 290 -9.67 -5.45 1.81
C LEU A 290 -10.83 -4.59 2.33
N THR A 291 -11.09 -3.44 1.72
CA THR A 291 -12.24 -2.58 2.05
C THR A 291 -13.55 -3.31 1.77
N ALA A 292 -13.68 -4.04 0.67
CA ALA A 292 -14.86 -4.85 0.40
C ALA A 292 -15.09 -5.90 1.51
N LEU A 293 -14.05 -6.59 1.97
CA LEU A 293 -14.13 -7.56 3.06
C LEU A 293 -14.50 -6.92 4.40
N LYS A 294 -13.88 -5.78 4.75
CA LYS A 294 -14.21 -5.02 5.97
C LYS A 294 -15.67 -4.55 5.93
N ASN A 295 -16.12 -4.03 4.79
CA ASN A 295 -17.49 -3.58 4.61
C ASN A 295 -18.50 -4.70 4.88
N LEU A 296 -18.23 -5.96 4.52
CA LEU A 296 -19.15 -7.08 4.81
C LEU A 296 -19.38 -7.34 6.32
N ARG A 297 -18.67 -6.63 7.20
CA ARG A 297 -18.72 -6.71 8.67
C ARG A 297 -18.92 -5.34 9.35
N GLU A 298 -19.26 -4.31 8.57
CA GLU A 298 -19.48 -2.94 9.03
C GLU A 298 -20.85 -2.46 8.59
N THR A 299 -21.49 -1.61 9.38
CA THR A 299 -22.79 -1.00 9.06
C THR A 299 -22.70 -0.03 7.89
N ALA A 300 -23.83 0.27 7.23
CA ALA A 300 -23.84 1.22 6.12
C ALA A 300 -23.44 2.64 6.58
N GLU A 301 -23.83 3.01 7.81
CA GLU A 301 -23.51 4.27 8.48
C GLU A 301 -22.01 4.40 8.75
N GLU A 302 -21.36 3.36 9.28
CA GLU A 302 -19.91 3.34 9.52
C GLU A 302 -19.12 3.46 8.22
N VAL A 303 -19.54 2.73 7.18
CA VAL A 303 -18.94 2.83 5.85
C VAL A 303 -19.08 4.26 5.30
N LYS A 304 -20.27 4.87 5.44
CA LYS A 304 -20.53 6.25 5.00
C LYS A 304 -19.66 7.25 5.77
N ALA A 305 -19.58 7.14 7.10
CA ALA A 305 -18.77 8.01 7.94
C ALA A 305 -17.27 7.91 7.62
N ARG A 306 -16.76 6.70 7.32
CA ARG A 306 -15.38 6.51 6.84
C ARG A 306 -15.15 7.19 5.49
N CYS A 307 -16.12 7.09 4.57
CA CYS A 307 -16.01 7.71 3.25
C CYS A 307 -16.01 9.25 3.28
N THR A 308 -16.58 9.88 4.32
CA THR A 308 -16.67 11.35 4.41
C THR A 308 -15.47 12.02 5.07
N ARG A 309 -14.74 11.35 5.97
CA ARG A 309 -13.53 11.91 6.61
C ARG A 309 -12.26 11.62 5.82
N VAL A 310 -11.19 12.37 6.05
CA VAL A 310 -9.83 12.05 5.56
C VAL A 310 -8.99 11.56 6.75
N VAL A 311 -8.35 10.39 6.61
CA VAL A 311 -7.40 9.90 7.61
C VAL A 311 -5.98 10.32 7.21
N TRP A 312 -5.38 11.27 7.93
CA TRP A 312 -4.01 11.72 7.71
C TRP A 312 -3.01 10.81 8.42
N CYS A 313 -1.93 10.42 7.75
CA CYS A 313 -0.87 9.63 8.38
C CYS A 313 0.27 10.52 8.90
N ALA A 314 0.46 10.51 10.22
CA ALA A 314 1.56 11.20 10.89
C ALA A 314 2.77 10.27 11.09
N VAL A 315 3.98 10.77 10.88
CA VAL A 315 5.23 10.04 11.06
C VAL A 315 5.88 10.43 12.39
N GLY A 316 5.71 9.58 13.39
CA GLY A 316 6.22 9.80 14.75
C GLY A 316 5.29 10.61 15.67
N PRO A 317 5.65 10.72 16.96
CA PRO A 317 4.76 11.26 17.99
C PRO A 317 4.50 12.77 17.89
N GLU A 318 5.46 13.57 17.42
CA GLU A 318 5.27 15.02 17.30
C GLU A 318 4.30 15.37 16.17
N GLU A 319 4.42 14.70 15.01
CA GLU A 319 3.44 14.82 13.94
C GLU A 319 2.07 14.32 14.37
N GLN A 320 2.01 13.24 15.16
CA GLN A 320 0.75 12.73 15.70
C GLN A 320 0.07 13.78 16.57
N SER A 321 0.83 14.44 17.46
CA SER A 321 0.30 15.50 18.33
C SER A 321 -0.26 16.66 17.52
N LYS A 322 0.48 17.15 16.51
CA LYS A 322 -0.01 18.22 15.61
C LYS A 322 -1.23 17.78 14.81
N CYS A 323 -1.25 16.53 14.34
CA CYS A 323 -2.39 15.97 13.62
C CYS A 323 -3.63 15.90 14.52
N GLN A 324 -3.49 15.49 15.78
CA GLN A 324 -4.60 15.43 16.73
C GLN A 324 -5.22 16.81 16.98
N GLN A 325 -4.37 17.84 17.15
CA GLN A 325 -4.84 19.22 17.22
C GLN A 325 -5.61 19.62 15.96
N TRP A 326 -5.09 19.31 14.77
CA TRP A 326 -5.79 19.56 13.52
C TRP A 326 -7.13 18.81 13.44
N SER A 327 -7.16 17.55 13.87
CA SER A 327 -8.36 16.71 13.89
C SER A 327 -9.46 17.33 14.73
N GLU A 328 -9.14 17.82 15.93
CA GLU A 328 -10.06 18.52 16.82
C GLU A 328 -10.61 19.79 16.19
N GLN A 329 -9.74 20.65 15.65
CA GLN A 329 -10.14 21.92 15.02
C GLN A 329 -10.94 21.72 13.72
N SER A 330 -10.72 20.61 13.02
CA SER A 330 -11.44 20.27 11.79
C SER A 330 -12.85 19.75 12.02
N GLY A 331 -13.27 19.53 13.27
CA GLY A 331 -14.52 18.84 13.61
C GLY A 331 -14.53 17.38 13.15
N GLN A 332 -13.36 16.70 13.21
CA GLN A 332 -13.15 15.33 12.73
C GLN A 332 -13.35 15.10 11.22
N ASN A 333 -13.40 16.17 10.42
CA ASN A 333 -13.29 16.05 8.96
C ASN A 333 -11.93 15.48 8.55
N VAL A 334 -10.90 15.74 9.35
CA VAL A 334 -9.60 15.08 9.30
C VAL A 334 -9.42 14.29 10.60
N THR A 335 -8.94 13.06 10.49
CA THR A 335 -8.57 12.18 11.63
C THR A 335 -7.16 11.65 11.42
N CYS A 336 -6.55 11.05 12.45
CA CYS A 336 -5.13 10.70 12.41
C CYS A 336 -4.89 9.19 12.49
N ALA A 337 -4.03 8.70 11.61
CA ALA A 337 -3.26 7.48 11.78
C ALA A 337 -1.80 7.85 12.09
N THR A 338 -1.03 6.92 12.63
CA THR A 338 0.37 7.18 12.97
C THR A 338 1.22 5.95 12.70
N ALA A 339 2.43 6.18 12.18
CA ALA A 339 3.46 5.17 12.05
C ALA A 339 4.83 5.75 12.43
N SER A 340 5.82 4.89 12.64
CA SER A 340 7.18 5.28 13.00
C SER A 340 8.03 5.73 11.81
N THR A 341 7.66 5.33 10.59
CA THR A 341 8.41 5.63 9.37
C THR A 341 7.47 6.06 8.24
N THR A 342 8.01 6.77 7.25
CA THR A 342 7.27 7.17 6.05
C THR A 342 6.81 5.96 5.23
N ASP A 343 7.65 4.92 5.12
CA ASP A 343 7.31 3.65 4.45
C ASP A 343 6.09 2.99 5.09
N ASP A 344 6.02 2.95 6.42
CA ASP A 344 4.89 2.37 7.15
C ASP A 344 3.61 3.20 6.93
N CYS A 345 3.72 4.53 6.88
CA CYS A 345 2.59 5.38 6.53
C CYS A 345 2.10 5.17 5.09
N ILE A 346 3.01 5.00 4.11
CA ILE A 346 2.66 4.62 2.74
C ILE A 346 1.92 3.27 2.77
N ALA A 347 2.39 2.30 3.55
CA ALA A 347 1.71 1.02 3.72
C ALA A 347 0.31 1.18 4.33
N LEU A 348 0.11 2.04 5.34
CA LEU A 348 -1.22 2.34 5.89
C LEU A 348 -2.15 2.96 4.84
N VAL A 349 -1.65 3.84 3.97
CA VAL A 349 -2.43 4.39 2.85
C VAL A 349 -2.79 3.30 1.84
N LEU A 350 -1.87 2.38 1.52
CA LEU A 350 -2.14 1.23 0.63
C LEU A 350 -3.15 0.25 1.23
N LYS A 351 -3.20 0.11 2.55
CA LYS A 351 -4.17 -0.74 3.27
C LYS A 351 -5.54 -0.07 3.47
N GLY A 352 -5.69 1.21 3.16
CA GLY A 352 -6.92 1.95 3.45
C GLY A 352 -7.12 2.30 4.92
N GLU A 353 -6.07 2.23 5.72
CA GLU A 353 -6.07 2.59 7.16
C GLU A 353 -5.64 4.04 7.37
N ALA A 354 -4.95 4.62 6.39
CA ALA A 354 -4.80 6.05 6.19
C ALA A 354 -5.27 6.42 4.78
N ASP A 355 -5.47 7.71 4.49
CA ASP A 355 -5.89 8.22 3.18
C ASP A 355 -4.81 9.09 2.53
N ALA A 356 -4.07 9.88 3.30
CA ALA A 356 -3.12 10.83 2.75
C ALA A 356 -1.97 11.16 3.71
N LEU A 357 -0.87 11.64 3.14
CA LEU A 357 0.24 12.28 3.82
C LEU A 357 1.01 13.16 2.81
N SER A 358 1.74 14.16 3.31
CA SER A 358 2.69 14.93 2.49
C SER A 358 4.02 14.19 2.40
N LEU A 359 4.59 14.11 1.20
CA LEU A 359 5.82 13.39 0.94
C LEU A 359 6.85 14.25 0.22
N ASP A 360 8.12 14.00 0.55
CA ASP A 360 9.25 14.43 -0.26
C ASP A 360 9.29 13.68 -1.60
N GLY A 361 9.85 14.31 -2.65
CA GLY A 361 9.94 13.76 -4.01
C GLY A 361 10.49 12.32 -4.09
N GLY A 362 11.43 11.95 -3.24
CA GLY A 362 11.95 10.59 -3.18
C GLY A 362 10.93 9.56 -2.67
N TYR A 363 10.12 9.92 -1.67
CA TYR A 363 9.02 9.07 -1.21
C TYR A 363 7.83 9.10 -2.17
N ILE A 364 7.62 10.17 -2.94
CA ILE A 364 6.63 10.19 -4.02
C ILE A 364 6.97 9.16 -5.10
N TYR A 365 8.26 8.93 -5.39
CA TYR A 365 8.68 7.86 -6.30
C TYR A 365 8.27 6.49 -5.75
N THR A 366 8.60 6.19 -4.49
CA THR A 366 8.22 4.93 -3.83
C THR A 366 6.70 4.75 -3.78
N ALA A 367 5.97 5.78 -3.35
CA ALA A 367 4.50 5.79 -3.30
C ALA A 367 3.87 5.58 -4.69
N GLY A 368 4.43 6.20 -5.73
CA GLY A 368 4.02 6.06 -7.11
C GLY A 368 4.21 4.66 -7.68
N LYS A 369 5.35 4.01 -7.39
CA LYS A 369 5.58 2.59 -7.72
C LYS A 369 4.59 1.66 -7.03
N CYS A 370 4.08 2.05 -5.86
CA CYS A 370 3.02 1.32 -5.15
C CYS A 370 1.59 1.66 -5.63
N GLY A 371 1.43 2.57 -6.60
CA GLY A 371 0.14 2.94 -7.18
C GLY A 371 -0.58 4.12 -6.51
N LEU A 372 0.08 4.85 -5.61
CA LEU A 372 -0.44 6.12 -5.08
C LEU A 372 -0.23 7.24 -6.10
N VAL A 373 -1.06 8.29 -6.01
CA VAL A 373 -1.03 9.43 -6.93
C VAL A 373 -0.82 10.74 -6.17
N PRO A 374 -0.03 11.67 -6.72
CA PRO A 374 0.02 13.06 -6.24
C PRO A 374 -1.35 13.75 -6.36
N VAL A 375 -1.74 14.49 -5.33
CA VAL A 375 -3.02 15.19 -5.22
C VAL A 375 -2.83 16.71 -5.25
N MET A 376 -2.01 17.23 -4.33
CA MET A 376 -1.69 18.65 -4.21
C MET A 376 -0.21 18.81 -3.86
N ALA A 377 0.42 19.90 -4.28
CA ALA A 377 1.82 20.19 -3.91
C ALA A 377 1.92 21.31 -2.88
N GLU A 378 2.89 21.20 -1.99
CA GLU A 378 3.31 22.30 -1.12
C GLU A 378 3.94 23.40 -1.97
N ASN A 379 3.24 24.53 -2.10
CA ASN A 379 3.72 25.67 -2.86
C ASN A 379 4.37 26.71 -1.94
N ARG A 380 5.38 27.41 -2.45
CA ARG A 380 6.12 28.45 -1.73
C ARG A 380 5.94 29.79 -2.44
N LYS A 381 6.28 30.88 -1.74
CA LYS A 381 6.29 32.23 -2.34
C LYS A 381 7.18 32.24 -3.57
N SER A 382 6.59 32.66 -4.69
CA SER A 382 7.27 32.82 -5.97
C SER A 382 7.51 34.29 -6.25
N SER A 383 8.73 34.61 -6.72
CA SER A 383 9.05 35.93 -7.27
C SER A 383 8.59 36.09 -8.72
N LYS A 384 8.43 34.99 -9.47
CA LYS A 384 8.07 34.98 -10.90
C LYS A 384 6.56 35.13 -11.14
N TYR A 385 5.75 34.58 -10.24
CA TYR A 385 4.29 34.46 -10.41
C TYR A 385 3.53 35.03 -9.19
N SER A 386 4.04 36.11 -8.61
CA SER A 386 3.50 36.71 -7.38
C SER A 386 2.06 37.23 -7.51
N SER A 387 1.59 37.49 -8.74
CA SER A 387 0.23 37.96 -9.03
C SER A 387 -0.82 36.86 -9.18
N LEU A 388 -0.41 35.58 -9.28
CA LEU A 388 -1.33 34.45 -9.38
C LEU A 388 -1.77 33.98 -7.99
N ASP A 389 -3.02 33.53 -7.90
CA ASP A 389 -3.50 32.78 -6.74
C ASP A 389 -2.57 31.58 -6.47
N CYS A 390 -2.02 31.51 -5.26
CA CYS A 390 -1.08 30.46 -4.85
C CYS A 390 -1.60 29.05 -5.17
N VAL A 391 -2.91 28.81 -5.05
CA VAL A 391 -3.53 27.49 -5.28
C VAL A 391 -3.46 27.08 -6.76
N LEU A 392 -3.49 28.05 -7.67
CA LEU A 392 -3.44 27.83 -9.12
C LEU A 392 -2.03 28.03 -9.69
N ARG A 393 -1.11 28.56 -8.88
CA ARG A 393 0.26 28.85 -9.29
C ARG A 393 1.05 27.55 -9.48
N PRO A 394 1.72 27.36 -10.64
CA PRO A 394 2.59 26.22 -10.86
C PRO A 394 3.70 26.11 -9.82
N THR A 395 4.10 24.89 -9.50
CA THR A 395 5.24 24.63 -8.62
C THR A 395 6.56 24.87 -9.34
N GLU A 396 7.53 25.51 -8.68
CA GLU A 396 8.84 25.83 -9.27
C GLU A 396 9.98 24.90 -8.84
N GLY A 397 9.70 23.94 -7.96
CA GLY A 397 10.74 23.17 -7.28
C GLY A 397 11.38 23.93 -6.12
N TYR A 398 12.40 23.33 -5.54
CA TYR A 398 13.29 23.97 -4.57
C TYR A 398 14.75 23.59 -4.84
N LEU A 399 15.69 24.37 -4.34
CA LEU A 399 17.11 24.15 -4.61
C LEU A 399 17.71 23.21 -3.55
N ALA A 400 18.21 22.05 -3.98
CA ALA A 400 19.03 21.18 -3.14
C ALA A 400 20.47 21.71 -3.10
N VAL A 401 21.02 21.89 -1.90
CA VAL A 401 22.34 22.50 -1.69
C VAL A 401 23.18 21.69 -0.71
N ALA A 402 24.51 21.81 -0.83
CA ALA A 402 25.48 21.32 0.14
C ALA A 402 26.02 22.50 0.95
N VAL A 403 25.74 22.54 2.25
CA VAL A 403 26.11 23.63 3.16
C VAL A 403 27.33 23.23 3.98
N VAL A 404 28.27 24.14 4.15
CA VAL A 404 29.46 23.98 4.98
C VAL A 404 29.67 25.21 5.85
N LYS A 405 30.42 25.08 6.96
CA LYS A 405 30.86 26.25 7.73
C LYS A 405 31.94 27.01 6.96
N LYS A 406 31.87 28.34 6.98
CA LYS A 406 32.86 29.24 6.37
C LYS A 406 34.27 29.02 6.93
N ALA A 407 34.37 28.62 8.20
CA ALA A 407 35.64 28.31 8.87
C ALA A 407 36.39 27.11 8.24
N ASN A 408 35.70 26.24 7.51
CA ASN A 408 36.32 25.12 6.78
C ASN A 408 36.85 25.62 5.42
N GLU A 409 37.81 26.56 5.46
CA GLU A 409 38.45 27.08 4.27
C GLU A 409 39.12 25.95 3.46
N GLY A 410 38.75 25.83 2.18
CA GLY A 410 39.28 24.82 1.27
C GLY A 410 38.40 23.57 1.07
N LEU A 411 37.30 23.40 1.82
CA LEU A 411 36.34 22.33 1.54
C LEU A 411 35.54 22.67 0.26
N THR A 412 35.64 21.79 -0.74
CA THR A 412 34.93 21.89 -2.03
C THR A 412 34.15 20.62 -2.31
N TRP A 413 33.27 20.63 -3.32
CA TRP A 413 32.56 19.42 -3.77
C TRP A 413 33.52 18.26 -4.06
N ASN A 414 34.66 18.55 -4.69
CA ASN A 414 35.64 17.55 -5.12
C ASN A 414 36.47 16.97 -3.95
N SER A 415 36.46 17.60 -2.78
CA SER A 415 37.21 17.16 -1.59
C SER A 415 36.31 16.57 -0.49
N LEU A 416 35.06 16.19 -0.82
CA LEU A 416 34.09 15.65 0.13
C LEU A 416 34.40 14.22 0.59
N LYS A 417 35.17 13.45 -0.19
CA LYS A 417 35.48 12.05 0.13
C LYS A 417 36.22 11.96 1.47
N GLY A 418 35.76 11.07 2.34
CA GLY A 418 36.31 10.84 3.69
C GLY A 418 35.91 11.88 4.73
N LYS A 419 35.15 12.91 4.37
CA LYS A 419 34.60 13.88 5.33
C LYS A 419 33.39 13.32 6.07
N LYS A 420 32.89 14.07 7.05
CA LYS A 420 31.67 13.75 7.80
C LYS A 420 30.46 14.44 7.18
N SER A 421 29.34 13.74 7.05
CA SER A 421 28.15 14.28 6.38
C SER A 421 26.87 14.20 7.20
N CYS A 422 26.00 15.19 7.00
CA CYS A 422 24.68 15.27 7.63
C CYS A 422 23.60 15.24 6.53
N HIS A 423 22.64 14.32 6.65
CA HIS A 423 21.59 14.07 5.67
C HIS A 423 20.21 14.18 6.32
N THR A 424 19.21 14.62 5.56
CA THR A 424 17.85 14.75 6.10
C THR A 424 17.24 13.40 6.46
N ALA A 425 17.38 12.41 5.58
CA ALA A 425 17.14 10.98 5.77
C ALA A 425 17.52 10.24 4.48
N VAL A 426 17.70 8.93 4.57
CA VAL A 426 17.79 8.04 3.40
C VAL A 426 16.53 8.22 2.52
N ASP A 427 16.69 8.06 1.21
CA ASP A 427 15.66 8.17 0.18
C ASP A 427 15.02 9.56 -0.02
N ARG A 428 15.41 10.59 0.74
CA ARG A 428 14.93 11.97 0.52
C ARG A 428 15.69 12.68 -0.61
N THR A 429 15.00 13.58 -1.29
CA THR A 429 15.48 14.28 -2.48
C THR A 429 16.81 15.02 -2.27
N ALA A 430 16.80 16.10 -1.47
CA ALA A 430 17.99 16.93 -1.26
C ALA A 430 18.99 16.30 -0.30
N GLY A 431 18.52 15.49 0.65
CA GLY A 431 19.38 14.88 1.66
C GLY A 431 20.10 13.63 1.17
N TRP A 432 19.57 12.92 0.18
CA TRP A 432 20.09 11.61 -0.23
C TRP A 432 20.15 11.45 -1.75
N ASN A 433 19.01 11.44 -2.44
CA ASN A 433 18.95 11.06 -3.86
C ASN A 433 19.83 11.93 -4.76
N ILE A 434 19.78 13.26 -4.58
CA ILE A 434 20.61 14.19 -5.36
C ILE A 434 22.10 14.02 -5.03
N PRO A 435 22.55 14.18 -3.76
CA PRO A 435 23.98 14.08 -3.47
C PRO A 435 24.55 12.68 -3.75
N MET A 436 23.84 11.61 -3.37
CA MET A 436 24.30 10.24 -3.60
C MET A 436 24.26 9.87 -5.09
N GLY A 437 23.27 10.37 -5.84
CA GLY A 437 23.23 10.20 -7.30
C GLY A 437 24.42 10.84 -8.00
N LEU A 438 24.79 12.06 -7.61
CA LEU A 438 25.97 12.75 -8.14
C LEU A 438 27.27 12.01 -7.78
N ILE A 439 27.39 11.53 -6.53
CA ILE A 439 28.55 10.77 -6.06
C ILE A 439 28.66 9.41 -6.75
N ALA A 440 27.54 8.67 -6.89
CA ALA A 440 27.50 7.39 -7.62
C ALA A 440 27.91 7.58 -9.08
N ASN A 441 27.41 8.64 -9.74
CA ASN A 441 27.76 8.94 -11.12
C ASN A 441 29.25 9.28 -11.30
N GLN A 442 29.88 9.92 -10.30
CA GLN A 442 31.32 10.25 -10.33
C GLN A 442 32.21 9.06 -10.00
N THR A 443 31.80 8.20 -9.07
CA THR A 443 32.64 7.12 -8.53
C THR A 443 32.36 5.76 -9.15
N GLY A 444 31.19 5.55 -9.74
CA GLY A 444 30.69 4.25 -10.19
C GLY A 444 30.38 3.27 -9.04
N SER A 445 30.38 3.72 -7.78
CA SER A 445 30.17 2.88 -6.61
C SER A 445 28.79 3.10 -5.98
N CYS A 446 28.15 2.00 -5.56
CA CYS A 446 26.95 2.02 -4.73
C CYS A 446 27.25 1.84 -3.23
N ALA A 447 28.53 1.77 -2.84
CA ALA A 447 28.97 1.70 -1.43
C ALA A 447 28.98 3.10 -0.81
N PHE A 448 27.78 3.65 -0.59
CA PHE A 448 27.61 5.02 -0.07
C PHE A 448 28.20 5.21 1.34
N ASP A 449 28.26 4.14 2.11
CA ASP A 449 28.84 4.08 3.44
C ASP A 449 30.38 4.13 3.47
N GLU A 450 31.03 4.01 2.30
CA GLU A 450 32.49 4.13 2.13
C GLU A 450 32.93 5.51 1.60
N PHE A 451 32.00 6.33 1.08
CA PHE A 451 32.35 7.64 0.52
C PHE A 451 32.67 8.65 1.62
N PHE A 452 31.83 8.72 2.65
CA PHE A 452 32.06 9.53 3.85
C PHE A 452 32.63 8.67 4.97
N SER A 453 33.43 9.25 5.85
CA SER A 453 34.01 8.49 6.97
C SER A 453 32.97 8.12 8.02
N GLN A 454 32.06 9.06 8.31
CA GLN A 454 30.93 8.90 9.21
C GLN A 454 29.81 9.83 8.74
N SER A 455 28.56 9.43 8.96
CA SER A 455 27.41 10.28 8.64
C SER A 455 26.35 10.22 9.73
N CYS A 456 25.42 11.18 9.68
CA CYS A 456 24.08 10.94 10.16
C CYS A 456 23.11 10.96 8.96
N ALA A 457 22.64 9.77 8.59
CA ALA A 457 21.64 9.54 7.55
C ALA A 457 20.50 8.70 8.13
N PRO A 458 19.51 9.34 8.78
CA PRO A 458 18.39 8.64 9.40
C PRO A 458 17.68 7.67 8.45
N GLY A 459 17.38 6.47 8.92
CA GLY A 459 16.80 5.37 8.13
C GLY A 459 17.83 4.37 7.56
N ALA A 460 19.14 4.63 7.69
CA ALA A 460 20.17 3.65 7.36
C ALA A 460 20.26 2.52 8.42
N ASP A 461 21.07 1.49 8.15
CA ASP A 461 21.37 0.46 9.15
C ASP A 461 22.03 1.11 10.38
N PRO A 462 21.46 0.97 11.59
CA PRO A 462 22.03 1.52 12.82
C PRO A 462 23.49 1.10 13.10
N LYS A 463 23.97 0.01 12.49
CA LYS A 463 25.35 -0.47 12.63
C LYS A 463 26.31 0.09 11.57
N SER A 464 25.81 0.77 10.55
CA SER A 464 26.61 1.36 9.46
C SER A 464 27.30 2.67 9.90
N SER A 465 28.39 3.04 9.22
CA SER A 465 29.02 4.36 9.32
C SER A 465 28.03 5.51 9.05
N LEU A 466 26.96 5.23 8.30
CA LEU A 466 25.90 6.18 7.97
C LEU A 466 25.07 6.65 9.18
N CYS A 467 25.09 5.91 10.30
CA CYS A 467 24.40 6.28 11.53
C CYS A 467 25.36 6.72 12.65
N ALA A 468 26.67 6.74 12.41
CA ALA A 468 27.67 6.94 13.45
C ALA A 468 27.60 8.32 14.12
N LEU A 469 27.11 9.34 13.41
CA LEU A 469 26.98 10.71 13.92
C LEU A 469 25.59 11.05 14.46
N CYS A 470 24.62 10.14 14.30
CA CYS A 470 23.25 10.38 14.76
C CYS A 470 23.17 10.38 16.30
N ALA A 471 22.37 11.30 16.84
CA ALA A 471 22.36 11.58 18.27
C ALA A 471 21.24 10.82 19.01
N GLY A 472 20.13 10.53 18.31
CA GLY A 472 18.89 10.06 18.92
C GLY A 472 18.08 11.20 19.50
N ASP A 473 17.19 10.87 20.44
CA ASP A 473 16.43 11.84 21.24
C ASP A 473 17.31 12.45 22.35
N ASP A 474 16.72 13.29 23.21
CA ASP A 474 17.42 13.93 24.33
C ASP A 474 17.99 12.93 25.36
N GLN A 475 17.55 11.67 25.34
CA GLN A 475 18.07 10.58 26.18
C GLN A 475 19.12 9.73 25.44
N GLY A 476 19.39 10.03 24.17
CA GLY A 476 20.28 9.26 23.30
C GLY A 476 19.66 7.94 22.82
N LEU A 477 18.35 7.77 22.95
CA LEU A 477 17.58 6.65 22.42
C LEU A 477 17.12 6.95 20.98
N ASP A 478 16.55 5.96 20.29
CA ASP A 478 16.01 6.16 18.94
C ASP A 478 17.03 6.73 17.94
N LYS A 479 18.32 6.36 18.07
CA LYS A 479 19.37 6.81 17.14
C LYS A 479 19.09 6.39 15.71
N CYS A 480 19.29 7.34 14.79
CA CYS A 480 19.16 7.14 13.34
C CYS A 480 17.74 6.75 12.88
N VAL A 481 16.71 6.92 13.70
CA VAL A 481 15.33 6.66 13.27
C VAL A 481 14.87 7.73 12.27
N PRO A 482 14.14 7.37 11.20
CA PRO A 482 13.70 8.33 10.17
C PRO A 482 12.42 9.08 10.59
N ASN A 483 12.44 9.70 11.77
CA ASN A 483 11.37 10.57 12.26
C ASN A 483 11.92 11.62 13.24
N SER A 484 11.08 12.54 13.71
CA SER A 484 11.48 13.72 14.48
C SER A 484 12.09 13.41 15.86
N LYS A 485 12.02 12.17 16.35
CA LYS A 485 12.72 11.78 17.58
C LYS A 485 14.23 11.85 17.44
N GLU A 486 14.77 11.58 16.26
CA GLU A 486 16.19 11.78 15.98
C GLU A 486 16.46 13.28 15.84
N LYS A 487 17.25 13.84 16.75
CA LYS A 487 17.63 15.26 16.80
C LYS A 487 18.20 15.79 15.47
N TYR A 488 18.87 14.93 14.69
CA TYR A 488 19.46 15.29 13.39
C TYR A 488 18.60 14.89 12.18
N TYR A 489 17.33 14.53 12.37
CA TYR A 489 16.40 14.21 11.30
C TYR A 489 15.84 15.44 10.57
N GLY A 490 15.59 15.27 9.27
CA GLY A 490 14.95 16.26 8.43
C GLY A 490 15.85 17.43 8.06
N TYR A 491 15.26 18.47 7.47
CA TYR A 491 16.02 19.65 7.01
C TYR A 491 16.71 20.35 8.18
N THR A 492 15.96 20.66 9.23
CA THR A 492 16.45 21.35 10.42
C THR A 492 17.49 20.53 11.17
N GLY A 493 17.26 19.22 11.35
CA GLY A 493 18.21 18.34 12.02
C GLY A 493 19.53 18.16 11.27
N ALA A 494 19.49 18.01 9.94
CA ALA A 494 20.72 17.90 9.14
C ALA A 494 21.55 19.19 9.20
N PHE A 495 20.90 20.36 9.21
CA PHE A 495 21.59 21.64 9.40
C PHE A 495 22.13 21.79 10.83
N ARG A 496 21.38 21.34 11.84
CA ARG A 496 21.82 21.29 13.23
C ARG A 496 23.07 20.42 13.42
N CYS A 497 23.12 19.27 12.78
CA CYS A 497 24.30 18.38 12.76
C CYS A 497 25.57 19.09 12.24
N LEU A 498 25.43 19.96 11.23
CA LEU A 498 26.52 20.82 10.79
C LEU A 498 26.81 21.94 11.80
N ALA A 499 25.78 22.63 12.29
CA ALA A 499 25.94 23.77 13.19
C ALA A 499 26.62 23.41 14.51
N GLU A 500 26.37 22.20 15.04
CA GLU A 500 26.96 21.65 16.27
C GLU A 500 28.33 20.96 16.04
N ASP A 501 28.99 21.18 14.89
CA ASP A 501 30.33 20.64 14.55
C ASP A 501 30.41 19.11 14.53
N VAL A 502 29.29 18.44 14.29
CA VAL A 502 29.24 16.97 14.20
C VAL A 502 29.65 16.50 12.81
N GLY A 503 29.14 17.15 11.76
CA GLY A 503 29.51 16.90 10.37
C GLY A 503 30.19 18.09 9.70
N ASP A 504 30.90 17.83 8.60
CA ASP A 504 31.61 18.85 7.81
C ASP A 504 30.71 19.48 6.73
N VAL A 505 29.70 18.73 6.26
CA VAL A 505 28.76 19.14 5.21
C VAL A 505 27.33 18.70 5.55
N ALA A 506 26.34 19.56 5.30
CA ALA A 506 24.93 19.21 5.38
C ALA A 506 24.24 19.32 4.01
N PHE A 507 23.48 18.28 3.65
CA PHE A 507 22.70 18.24 2.42
C PHE A 507 21.23 18.58 2.71
N VAL A 508 20.80 19.79 2.34
CA VAL A 508 19.51 20.39 2.69
C VAL A 508 18.93 21.22 1.54
N LYS A 509 17.77 21.85 1.74
CA LYS A 509 17.27 22.90 0.85
C LYS A 509 17.90 24.24 1.21
N ASN A 510 18.03 25.15 0.25
CA ASN A 510 18.57 26.51 0.46
C ASN A 510 17.86 27.26 1.61
N ASP A 511 16.52 27.16 1.69
CA ASP A 511 15.70 27.87 2.68
C ASP A 511 16.03 27.45 4.12
N THR A 512 16.58 26.25 4.34
CA THR A 512 16.86 25.73 5.69
C THR A 512 17.83 26.60 6.47
N VAL A 513 18.85 27.16 5.79
CA VAL A 513 19.79 28.06 6.46
C VAL A 513 19.10 29.37 6.82
N TRP A 514 18.22 29.89 5.96
CA TRP A 514 17.43 31.10 6.23
C TRP A 514 16.52 30.91 7.44
N GLU A 515 15.83 29.77 7.52
CA GLU A 515 14.88 29.42 8.58
C GLU A 515 15.55 29.24 9.96
N ASN A 516 16.87 29.03 10.02
CA ASN A 516 17.59 28.65 11.24
C ASN A 516 18.76 29.59 11.62
N THR A 517 18.85 30.78 11.02
CA THR A 517 19.92 31.75 11.29
C THR A 517 19.35 33.16 11.47
N ASN A 518 20.17 34.08 12.00
CA ASN A 518 19.84 35.49 12.18
C ASN A 518 18.56 35.73 13.03
N GLY A 519 18.32 34.86 14.02
CA GLY A 519 17.19 34.99 14.94
C GLY A 519 15.84 34.47 14.43
N GLU A 520 15.77 33.88 13.23
CA GLU A 520 14.53 33.31 12.67
C GLU A 520 14.04 32.06 13.44
N SER A 521 14.96 31.33 14.07
CA SER A 521 14.65 30.22 14.98
C SER A 521 14.93 30.62 16.43
N SER A 522 13.96 30.38 17.30
CA SER A 522 14.07 30.61 18.75
C SER A 522 14.76 29.46 19.49
N ALA A 523 15.09 28.36 18.80
CA ALA A 523 15.71 27.19 19.42
C ALA A 523 17.11 27.51 19.97
N ASP A 524 17.46 26.94 21.11
CA ASP A 524 18.71 27.26 21.82
C ASP A 524 19.98 27.03 21.00
N TRP A 525 19.97 26.02 20.12
CA TRP A 525 21.10 25.69 19.24
C TRP A 525 21.22 26.65 18.04
N ALA A 526 20.15 27.35 17.67
CA ALA A 526 20.05 28.16 16.44
C ALA A 526 20.02 29.68 16.70
N LYS A 527 19.59 30.10 17.89
CA LYS A 527 19.32 31.52 18.21
C LYS A 527 20.48 32.49 17.97
N ASN A 528 21.72 32.01 18.04
CA ASN A 528 22.94 32.82 17.87
C ASN A 528 23.68 32.55 16.56
N LEU A 529 23.13 31.73 15.65
CA LEU A 529 23.78 31.41 14.38
C LEU A 529 23.66 32.58 13.40
N ASN A 530 24.78 32.99 12.81
CA ASN A 530 24.77 33.96 11.72
C ASN A 530 24.84 33.26 10.37
N ARG A 531 24.05 33.72 9.41
CA ARG A 531 24.01 33.18 8.05
C ARG A 531 25.36 33.28 7.32
N GLU A 532 26.11 34.33 7.60
CA GLU A 532 27.43 34.59 7.00
C GLU A 532 28.50 33.59 7.44
N ASP A 533 28.23 32.79 8.48
CA ASP A 533 29.11 31.72 8.95
C ASP A 533 28.98 30.45 8.10
N PHE A 534 28.10 30.45 7.10
CA PHE A 534 27.84 29.30 6.22
C PHE A 534 28.06 29.63 4.74
N ARG A 535 28.46 28.62 3.98
CA ARG A 535 28.74 28.69 2.54
C ARG A 535 28.10 27.50 1.82
N LEU A 536 27.87 27.64 0.53
CA LEU A 536 27.39 26.59 -0.35
C LEU A 536 28.56 26.02 -1.17
N LEU A 537 28.61 24.70 -1.33
CA LEU A 537 29.50 24.04 -2.28
C LEU A 537 28.84 23.97 -3.65
N CYS A 538 29.54 24.43 -4.68
CA CYS A 538 29.07 24.40 -6.05
C CYS A 538 29.72 23.23 -6.80
N LEU A 539 29.02 22.68 -7.80
CA LEU A 539 29.51 21.54 -8.59
C LEU A 539 30.77 21.85 -9.41
N ASP A 540 31.05 23.13 -9.69
CA ASP A 540 32.27 23.58 -10.35
C ASP A 540 33.51 23.63 -9.42
N GLY A 541 33.35 23.23 -8.15
CA GLY A 541 34.40 23.25 -7.15
C GLY A 541 34.56 24.57 -6.40
N THR A 542 33.78 25.61 -6.75
CA THR A 542 33.78 26.88 -6.02
C THR A 542 32.89 26.83 -4.77
N THR A 543 32.98 27.87 -3.93
CA THR A 543 32.06 28.08 -2.81
C THR A 543 31.43 29.47 -2.88
N LYS A 544 30.13 29.55 -2.61
CA LYS A 544 29.39 30.82 -2.64
C LYS A 544 28.65 31.11 -1.32
N PRO A 545 28.31 32.38 -1.05
CA PRO A 545 27.39 32.71 0.04
C PRO A 545 26.02 32.04 -0.15
N VAL A 546 25.31 31.83 0.96
CA VAL A 546 23.97 31.22 0.98
C VAL A 546 22.94 32.04 0.18
N THR A 547 23.16 33.35 0.06
CA THR A 547 22.34 34.28 -0.74
C THR A 547 22.40 34.00 -2.25
N GLU A 548 23.46 33.34 -2.73
CA GLU A 548 23.69 33.07 -4.14
C GLU A 548 23.26 31.65 -4.57
N ALA A 549 22.38 31.00 -3.79
CA ALA A 549 21.90 29.65 -4.04
C ALA A 549 21.36 29.45 -5.47
N GLN A 550 20.75 30.47 -6.09
CA GLN A 550 20.25 30.41 -7.47
C GLN A 550 21.34 30.13 -8.52
N SER A 551 22.61 30.39 -8.18
CA SER A 551 23.78 30.13 -9.03
C SER A 551 24.73 29.07 -8.45
N CYS A 552 24.39 28.48 -7.30
CA CYS A 552 25.20 27.46 -6.63
C CYS A 552 24.28 26.49 -5.87
N TYR A 553 23.90 25.43 -6.57
CA TYR A 553 23.04 24.36 -6.07
C TYR A 553 23.40 23.05 -6.79
N LEU A 554 22.97 21.93 -6.22
CA LEU A 554 23.25 20.59 -6.77
C LEU A 554 22.25 20.22 -7.86
N ALA A 555 20.97 20.43 -7.60
CA ALA A 555 19.88 20.26 -8.56
C ALA A 555 18.60 20.96 -8.08
N VAL A 556 17.65 21.16 -9.01
CA VAL A 556 16.29 21.56 -8.69
C VAL A 556 15.50 20.31 -8.30
N ALA A 557 14.94 20.31 -7.10
CA ALA A 557 14.13 19.24 -6.54
C ALA A 557 12.64 19.53 -6.77
N PRO A 558 11.80 18.53 -7.10
CA PRO A 558 10.36 18.70 -7.13
C PRO A 558 9.82 19.05 -5.74
N ASN A 559 8.76 19.86 -5.68
CA ASN A 559 8.10 20.19 -4.42
C ASN A 559 7.63 18.92 -3.67
N HIS A 560 7.42 19.07 -2.37
CA HIS A 560 6.71 18.05 -1.60
C HIS A 560 5.26 18.01 -2.06
N ALA A 561 4.63 16.84 -2.01
CA ALA A 561 3.25 16.68 -2.43
C ALA A 561 2.49 15.74 -1.51
N VAL A 562 1.22 16.08 -1.32
CA VAL A 562 0.24 15.17 -0.75
C VAL A 562 -0.04 14.06 -1.74
N VAL A 563 0.12 12.82 -1.30
CA VAL A 563 -0.26 11.64 -2.09
C VAL A 563 -1.46 10.95 -1.48
N SER A 564 -2.24 10.24 -2.30
CA SER A 564 -3.37 9.44 -1.86
C SER A 564 -3.61 8.27 -2.82
N ARG A 565 -4.54 7.37 -2.45
CA ARG A 565 -5.06 6.38 -3.39
C ARG A 565 -5.92 7.08 -4.46
N SER A 566 -5.94 6.53 -5.67
CA SER A 566 -6.68 7.11 -6.80
C SER A 566 -8.17 7.31 -6.51
N ASP A 567 -8.80 6.41 -5.74
CA ASP A 567 -10.20 6.46 -5.34
C ASP A 567 -10.52 7.54 -4.30
N ARG A 568 -9.50 8.06 -3.59
CA ARG A 568 -9.65 9.09 -2.55
C ARG A 568 -9.12 10.45 -2.95
N ALA A 569 -8.27 10.52 -3.97
CA ALA A 569 -7.59 11.75 -4.40
C ALA A 569 -8.53 12.96 -4.57
N ALA A 570 -9.70 12.78 -5.18
CA ALA A 570 -10.69 13.85 -5.37
C ALA A 570 -11.20 14.43 -4.04
N HIS A 571 -11.54 13.54 -3.10
CA HIS A 571 -12.07 13.90 -1.79
C HIS A 571 -10.98 14.55 -0.92
N VAL A 572 -9.77 14.00 -0.96
CA VAL A 572 -8.60 14.58 -0.28
C VAL A 572 -8.33 16.00 -0.78
N GLU A 573 -8.34 16.24 -2.09
CA GLU A 573 -8.18 17.59 -2.66
C GLU A 573 -9.25 18.55 -2.12
N GLN A 574 -10.52 18.15 -2.14
CA GLN A 574 -11.64 18.97 -1.67
C GLN A 574 -11.50 19.33 -0.19
N VAL A 575 -11.21 18.34 0.66
CA VAL A 575 -11.03 18.55 2.10
C VAL A 575 -9.84 19.47 2.35
N LEU A 576 -8.69 19.26 1.70
CA LEU A 576 -7.50 20.09 1.92
C LEU A 576 -7.67 21.53 1.46
N LEU A 577 -8.38 21.78 0.35
CA LEU A 577 -8.74 23.13 -0.07
C LEU A 577 -9.58 23.86 0.99
N HIS A 578 -10.55 23.16 1.59
CA HIS A 578 -11.35 23.73 2.68
C HIS A 578 -10.52 23.96 3.94
N GLN A 579 -9.71 22.98 4.34
CA GLN A 579 -8.88 23.07 5.55
C GLN A 579 -7.83 24.18 5.46
N GLN A 580 -7.18 24.37 4.31
CA GLN A 580 -6.20 25.46 4.16
C GLN A 580 -6.84 26.86 4.09
N ALA A 581 -8.12 26.97 3.70
CA ALA A 581 -8.83 28.26 3.78
C ALA A 581 -9.14 28.68 5.23
N LEU A 582 -9.25 27.71 6.14
CA LEU A 582 -9.43 27.95 7.58
C LEU A 582 -8.09 28.10 8.30
N PHE A 583 -7.15 27.19 8.05
CA PHE A 583 -5.93 27.03 8.87
C PHE A 583 -4.63 27.24 8.09
N GLY A 584 -4.67 27.57 6.80
CA GLY A 584 -3.48 27.87 6.00
C GLY A 584 -2.82 29.18 6.42
N LYS A 585 -1.80 29.61 5.66
CA LYS A 585 -0.98 30.79 6.00
C LYS A 585 -1.77 32.09 6.17
N ASN A 586 -2.81 32.26 5.36
CA ASN A 586 -3.75 33.38 5.43
C ASN A 586 -5.17 32.88 5.81
N GLY A 587 -5.24 31.76 6.52
CA GLY A 587 -6.50 31.13 6.90
C GLY A 587 -7.23 31.94 7.97
N LYS A 588 -8.57 31.88 7.95
CA LYS A 588 -9.43 32.65 8.88
C LYS A 588 -9.14 32.40 10.36
N ASN A 589 -8.58 31.25 10.71
CA ASN A 589 -8.38 30.79 12.07
C ASN A 589 -6.88 30.61 12.41
N CYS A 590 -5.97 31.15 11.59
CA CYS A 590 -4.53 31.22 11.86
C CYS A 590 -4.13 32.71 11.99
N PRO A 591 -3.47 33.15 13.09
CA PRO A 591 -2.83 32.34 14.14
C PRO A 591 -3.71 31.99 15.35
N ASP A 592 -4.94 32.48 15.41
CA ASP A 592 -5.73 32.50 16.65
C ASP A 592 -6.11 31.11 17.20
N GLN A 593 -6.30 30.11 16.34
CA GLN A 593 -6.68 28.74 16.76
C GLN A 593 -5.65 27.70 16.33
N PHE A 594 -5.36 27.61 15.04
CA PHE A 594 -4.45 26.60 14.49
C PHE A 594 -3.91 27.01 13.13
N CYS A 595 -2.61 26.74 12.92
CA CYS A 595 -1.93 26.99 11.66
C CYS A 595 -1.36 25.67 11.10
N LEU A 596 -1.86 25.26 9.94
CA LEU A 596 -1.49 24.01 9.28
C LEU A 596 0.01 23.98 8.90
N PHE A 597 0.53 25.10 8.41
CA PHE A 597 1.91 25.24 7.90
C PHE A 597 2.85 25.90 8.92
N LYS A 598 2.65 25.71 10.22
CA LYS A 598 3.55 26.21 11.27
C LYS A 598 3.88 25.12 12.28
N SER A 599 5.15 24.98 12.64
CA SER A 599 5.63 24.01 13.65
C SER A 599 7.00 24.39 14.24
N GLU A 600 7.29 25.69 14.35
CA GLU A 600 8.52 26.21 14.98
C GLU A 600 9.80 25.59 14.41
N THR A 601 9.92 25.57 13.07
CA THR A 601 11.05 25.01 12.29
C THR A 601 11.17 23.49 12.31
N LYS A 602 10.19 22.76 12.85
CA LYS A 602 10.21 21.30 12.87
C LYS A 602 9.65 20.65 11.60
N ASN A 603 8.95 21.41 10.75
CA ASN A 603 8.32 20.91 9.51
C ASN A 603 7.41 19.69 9.76
N LEU A 604 6.55 19.75 10.78
CA LEU A 604 5.63 18.68 11.14
C LEU A 604 4.43 18.66 10.19
N LEU A 605 4.15 17.50 9.58
CA LEU A 605 3.12 17.23 8.55
C LEU A 605 3.37 17.88 7.18
N PHE A 606 3.80 19.15 7.18
CA PHE A 606 4.12 19.95 6.00
C PHE A 606 5.36 20.79 6.28
N ASN A 607 6.05 21.27 5.23
CA ASN A 607 7.10 22.27 5.44
C ASN A 607 6.50 23.58 5.99
N ASP A 608 7.18 24.19 6.96
CA ASP A 608 6.73 25.45 7.60
C ASP A 608 6.75 26.64 6.64
N ASN A 609 7.52 26.55 5.56
CA ASN A 609 7.59 27.56 4.53
C ASN A 609 6.51 27.42 3.42
N THR A 610 5.59 26.46 3.58
CA THR A 610 4.44 26.30 2.70
C THR A 610 3.55 27.54 2.75
N GLU A 611 3.29 28.14 1.60
CA GLU A 611 2.33 29.23 1.45
C GLU A 611 0.91 28.69 1.32
N CYS A 612 0.74 27.67 0.49
CA CYS A 612 -0.53 26.99 0.26
C CYS A 612 -0.29 25.58 -0.32
N LEU A 613 -1.34 24.77 -0.38
CA LEU A 613 -1.36 23.57 -1.21
C LEU A 613 -1.94 23.91 -2.58
N ALA A 614 -1.14 23.73 -3.63
CA ALA A 614 -1.49 24.04 -5.01
C ALA A 614 -2.03 22.83 -5.78
N LYS A 615 -2.91 23.09 -6.74
CA LYS A 615 -3.49 22.08 -7.64
C LYS A 615 -2.48 21.64 -8.70
N LEU A 616 -2.53 20.36 -9.07
CA LEU A 616 -1.55 19.74 -9.98
C LEU A 616 -1.97 19.63 -11.45
N GLY A 617 -3.09 20.26 -11.86
CA GLY A 617 -3.53 20.26 -13.27
C GLY A 617 -3.75 18.85 -13.85
N GLY A 618 -4.87 18.21 -13.51
CA GLY A 618 -5.27 16.93 -14.11
C GLY A 618 -4.70 15.66 -13.45
N ARG A 619 -4.48 15.68 -12.12
CA ARG A 619 -4.02 14.54 -11.29
C ARG A 619 -2.88 13.76 -11.95
N PRO A 620 -1.69 14.36 -12.07
CA PRO A 620 -0.58 13.75 -12.77
C PRO A 620 -0.15 12.44 -12.11
N THR A 621 0.43 11.53 -12.90
CA THR A 621 1.18 10.39 -12.36
C THR A 621 2.42 10.89 -11.62
N TYR A 622 3.01 10.04 -10.76
CA TYR A 622 4.26 10.36 -10.09
C TYR A 622 5.38 10.70 -11.11
N GLU A 623 5.42 10.02 -12.26
CA GLU A 623 6.40 10.28 -13.33
C GLU A 623 6.26 11.68 -13.92
N LYS A 624 5.02 12.10 -14.20
CA LYS A 624 4.74 13.43 -14.73
C LYS A 624 4.99 14.52 -13.70
N TYR A 625 4.70 14.24 -12.42
CA TYR A 625 4.91 15.20 -11.34
C TYR A 625 6.40 15.40 -11.01
N LEU A 626 7.15 14.31 -10.90
CA LEU A 626 8.57 14.34 -10.56
C LEU A 626 9.46 14.73 -11.75
N GLY A 627 9.01 14.45 -12.98
CA GLY A 627 9.78 14.65 -14.20
C GLY A 627 10.69 13.47 -14.53
N THR A 628 10.89 13.21 -15.83
CA THR A 628 11.63 12.05 -16.35
C THR A 628 13.07 12.00 -15.86
N GLU A 629 13.75 13.14 -15.77
CA GLU A 629 15.14 13.22 -15.30
C GLU A 629 15.28 12.74 -13.85
N TYR A 630 14.41 13.22 -12.97
CA TYR A 630 14.41 12.84 -11.56
C TYR A 630 14.07 11.35 -11.36
N VAL A 631 13.06 10.86 -12.08
CA VAL A 631 12.66 9.44 -12.07
C VAL A 631 13.81 8.55 -12.53
N THR A 632 14.51 8.94 -13.59
CA THR A 632 15.67 8.20 -14.12
C THR A 632 16.82 8.20 -13.11
N ALA A 633 17.10 9.34 -12.48
CA ALA A 633 18.15 9.45 -11.47
C ALA A 633 17.89 8.53 -10.26
N ILE A 634 16.65 8.49 -9.74
CA ILE A 634 16.31 7.57 -8.65
C ILE A 634 16.35 6.12 -9.11
N ALA A 635 15.87 5.82 -10.31
CA ALA A 635 15.87 4.46 -10.84
C ALA A 635 17.29 3.88 -11.01
N ASN A 636 18.31 4.72 -11.19
CA ASN A 636 19.71 4.28 -11.24
C ASN A 636 20.32 4.08 -9.84
N LEU A 637 19.71 4.65 -8.80
CA LEU A 637 20.16 4.53 -7.40
C LEU A 637 19.56 3.33 -6.66
N LYS A 638 18.39 2.84 -7.10
CA LYS A 638 17.67 1.70 -6.53
C LYS A 638 17.86 0.47 -7.38
#